data_AF-A0A5N9G3U9-F1
#
_entry.id   AF-A0A5N9G3U9-F1
#
_cell.length_a   1.000
_cell.length_b   1.000
_cell.length_c   1.000
_cell.angle_alpha   90.00
_cell.angle_beta   90.00
_cell.angle_gamma   90.00
#
_symmetry.space_group_name_H-M   'P 1'
#
loop_
_entity.id
_entity.type
_entity.pdbx_description
1 polymer ?
#
loop_
_entity_poly.entity_id
_entity_poly.type
_entity_poly.pdbx_seq_one_letter_code
_entity_poly.pdbx_strand_id
1 'polypeptide(L)'
;MVRRVSELLAERATESFLGRTEEIAILLRMLETDGDLAVMHVHGAAGIGKSSLLEVYAAQARAQGATVVRLDCRVIEPTPRGFTHELASAIGHGAEEANEIADRLSQIGGRVVLTLDTYEVLHLLDTWLRLAFIPSLGDNVKVVLAGREPPNPAWNVAPEWQGWFGVLSLGPLNDDEAIDVLMRAGVSEPDSIRINRVARGHPLALKLAASTVAQRPELDLEEVAIPTVVRELTRLYLADVDDPMTRRGIEASSVVRRTTQSLLGAMLADAVPHDLYERLGALPILEYGRDGLIMHDAVREAVAAALKASDPARYQDYRRSAWRQLRSEASAAAIADLWRYTADMLYIVENLTIREAFFPSGGQHLAVEPALMEDEGPIMAITRRHDGPRAAEVIEDWWERTPHAFHVVRDKDRSVVGFYCMLDSDQIPRASLEYDPIAAAWMAHLDDVPAPERQRVLFLRRWLCKDGGETPSPVQAACWLDIKRVYMELRPNLRRVYVAVRDLPTYAPVAQELGISPIDNAHRKLDGALYHSAVLDLGPGSVDGWLTGLVATELGVEEDGVLDVGARELVVGGHRVGLNKLEFGVMRHLYEREGRAVSRADLVENVWGYDYQGGSNVVDVVVRSLRKKLGESASVVQTVRGVGYRFRGA
;
A
#
# COMPACT_ATOMS: atom_id res chain seq x y z
N MET A 1 -10.69 -17.58 -41.51
CA MET A 1 -10.33 -17.75 -40.10
C MET A 1 -11.44 -17.09 -39.28
N VAL A 2 -12.05 -17.81 -38.33
CA VAL A 2 -13.16 -17.30 -37.52
C VAL A 2 -12.56 -16.39 -36.43
N ARG A 3 -12.96 -15.12 -36.39
CA ARG A 3 -12.51 -14.16 -35.37
C ARG A 3 -13.26 -14.41 -34.06
N ARG A 4 -12.60 -14.19 -32.93
CA ARG A 4 -13.23 -14.30 -31.59
C ARG A 4 -14.06 -13.05 -31.31
N VAL A 5 -15.16 -13.20 -30.56
CA VAL A 5 -15.99 -12.05 -30.12
C VAL A 5 -15.16 -11.04 -29.33
N SER A 6 -14.16 -11.48 -28.56
CA SER A 6 -13.21 -10.61 -27.86
C SER A 6 -12.36 -9.74 -28.81
N GLU A 7 -12.01 -10.27 -29.99
CA GLU A 7 -11.26 -9.53 -31.02
C GLU A 7 -12.17 -8.49 -31.67
N LEU A 8 -13.44 -8.84 -31.95
CA LEU A 8 -14.44 -7.90 -32.46
C LEU A 8 -14.79 -6.81 -31.44
N LEU A 9 -14.86 -7.14 -30.14
CA LEU A 9 -15.11 -6.16 -29.07
C LEU A 9 -13.90 -5.25 -28.85
N ALA A 10 -12.68 -5.76 -28.95
CA ALA A 10 -11.46 -4.95 -28.91
C ALA A 10 -11.37 -4.02 -30.13
N GLU A 11 -11.67 -4.51 -31.34
CA GLU A 11 -11.79 -3.68 -32.55
C GLU A 11 -12.84 -2.58 -32.35
N ARG A 12 -14.04 -2.90 -31.84
CA ARG A 12 -15.09 -1.92 -31.53
C ARG A 12 -14.69 -0.91 -30.47
N ALA A 13 -13.97 -1.35 -29.43
CA ALA A 13 -13.43 -0.47 -28.40
C ALA A 13 -12.37 0.48 -28.96
N THR A 14 -11.53 -0.01 -29.89
CA THR A 14 -10.52 0.77 -30.61
C THR A 14 -11.16 1.78 -31.57
N GLU A 15 -12.24 1.40 -32.25
CA GLU A 15 -13.06 2.31 -33.07
C GLU A 15 -13.84 3.35 -32.23
N SER A 16 -14.08 3.05 -30.94
CA SER A 16 -14.76 3.92 -29.98
C SER A 16 -13.84 4.85 -29.20
N PHE A 17 -12.52 4.70 -29.31
CA PHE A 17 -11.57 5.60 -28.65
C PHE A 17 -11.39 6.86 -29.47
N LEU A 18 -11.68 7.99 -28.83
CA LEU A 18 -11.98 9.25 -29.48
C LEU A 18 -10.95 10.29 -29.04
N GLY A 19 -10.25 10.88 -30.03
CA GLY A 19 -9.12 11.78 -29.81
C GLY A 19 -7.80 11.08 -29.48
N ARG A 20 -6.74 11.86 -29.26
CA ARG A 20 -5.37 11.42 -28.96
C ARG A 20 -4.61 10.77 -30.10
N THR A 21 -4.90 11.17 -31.34
CA THR A 21 -4.24 10.60 -32.52
C THR A 21 -2.73 10.87 -32.51
N GLU A 22 -2.33 12.06 -32.06
CA GLU A 22 -0.92 12.45 -31.95
C GLU A 22 -0.20 11.62 -30.88
N GLU A 23 -0.79 11.47 -29.70
CA GLU A 23 -0.24 10.69 -28.59
C GLU A 23 -0.14 9.20 -28.91
N ILE A 24 -1.15 8.63 -29.59
CA ILE A 24 -1.08 7.25 -30.10
C ILE A 24 0.05 7.11 -31.10
N ALA A 25 0.18 8.05 -32.05
CA ALA A 25 1.25 8.01 -33.04
C ALA A 25 2.64 8.08 -32.37
N ILE A 26 2.80 8.89 -31.32
CA ILE A 26 4.02 8.95 -30.51
C ILE A 26 4.33 7.57 -29.88
N LEU A 27 3.34 6.91 -29.27
CA LEU A 27 3.53 5.59 -28.65
C LEU A 27 3.82 4.49 -29.67
N LEU A 28 3.17 4.52 -30.84
CA LEU A 28 3.40 3.54 -31.89
C LEU A 28 4.79 3.66 -32.51
N ARG A 29 5.39 4.86 -32.57
CA ARG A 29 6.79 5.02 -33.00
C ARG A 29 7.78 4.24 -32.13
N MET A 30 7.45 3.93 -30.88
CA MET A 30 8.29 3.05 -30.05
C MET A 30 8.42 1.62 -30.61
N LEU A 31 7.48 1.19 -31.45
CA LEU A 31 7.49 -0.13 -32.06
C LEU A 31 8.38 -0.20 -33.30
N GLU A 32 8.92 0.92 -33.78
CA GLU A 32 9.79 0.97 -34.95
C GLU A 32 11.18 0.39 -34.61
N THR A 33 11.70 -0.46 -35.50
CA THR A 33 12.90 -1.29 -35.26
C THR A 33 14.20 -0.48 -35.10
N ASP A 34 14.24 0.76 -35.57
CA ASP A 34 15.40 1.65 -35.51
C ASP A 34 15.32 2.68 -34.34
N GLY A 35 14.33 2.55 -33.45
CA GLY A 35 14.13 3.47 -32.34
C GLY A 35 14.92 3.09 -31.08
N ASP A 36 15.83 3.98 -30.64
CA ASP A 36 16.59 3.87 -29.38
C ASP A 36 15.70 3.92 -28.13
N LEU A 37 14.43 4.34 -28.27
CA LEU A 37 13.51 4.53 -27.16
C LEU A 37 13.03 3.17 -26.60
N ALA A 38 13.39 2.84 -25.36
CA ALA A 38 12.97 1.62 -24.68
C ALA A 38 11.83 1.85 -23.69
N VAL A 39 11.77 3.03 -23.07
CA VAL A 39 10.80 3.36 -22.02
C VAL A 39 10.09 4.67 -22.34
N MET A 40 8.76 4.69 -22.20
CA MET A 40 7.96 5.91 -22.28
C MET A 40 7.16 6.11 -21.01
N HIS A 41 7.28 7.27 -20.38
CA HIS A 41 6.46 7.67 -19.25
C HIS A 41 5.34 8.60 -19.70
N VAL A 42 4.10 8.11 -19.64
CA VAL A 42 2.88 8.85 -19.91
C VAL A 42 2.33 9.42 -18.61
N HIS A 43 2.19 10.74 -18.50
CA HIS A 43 1.64 11.36 -17.30
C HIS A 43 0.55 12.39 -17.58
N GLY A 44 -0.30 12.66 -16.58
CA GLY A 44 -1.36 13.65 -16.69
C GLY A 44 -2.39 13.54 -15.56
N ALA A 45 -3.28 14.52 -15.45
CA ALA A 45 -4.26 14.61 -14.36
C ALA A 45 -5.16 13.35 -14.23
N ALA A 46 -5.79 13.17 -13.07
CA ALA A 46 -6.77 12.10 -12.87
C ALA A 46 -7.94 12.25 -13.86
N GLY A 47 -8.42 11.14 -14.43
CA GLY A 47 -9.53 11.15 -15.40
C GLY A 47 -9.20 11.75 -16.79
N ILE A 48 -7.92 12.04 -17.09
CA ILE A 48 -7.48 12.61 -18.38
C ILE A 48 -7.47 11.61 -19.55
N GLY A 49 -7.73 10.32 -19.28
CA GLY A 49 -7.83 9.27 -20.30
C GLY A 49 -6.58 8.38 -20.48
N LYS A 50 -5.63 8.35 -19.53
CA LYS A 50 -4.42 7.51 -19.58
C LYS A 50 -4.70 6.02 -19.82
N SER A 51 -5.56 5.41 -19.00
CA SER A 51 -5.91 3.99 -19.12
C SER A 51 -6.54 3.67 -20.48
N SER A 52 -7.45 4.53 -20.93
CA SER A 52 -8.08 4.40 -22.25
C SER A 52 -7.07 4.56 -23.40
N LEU A 53 -6.08 5.46 -23.27
CA LEU A 53 -4.97 5.58 -24.23
C LEU A 53 -4.13 4.30 -24.30
N LEU A 54 -3.77 3.73 -23.15
CA LEU A 54 -3.03 2.46 -23.09
C LEU A 54 -3.82 1.28 -23.68
N GLU A 55 -5.14 1.27 -23.50
CA GLU A 55 -6.02 0.25 -24.10
C GLU A 55 -5.94 0.26 -25.62
N VAL A 56 -6.00 1.45 -26.22
CA VAL A 56 -5.98 1.61 -27.67
C VAL A 56 -4.59 1.43 -28.24
N TYR A 57 -3.57 1.95 -27.58
CA TYR A 57 -2.19 1.65 -27.93
C TYR A 57 -1.94 0.14 -27.91
N ALA A 58 -2.40 -0.58 -26.88
CA ALA A 58 -2.27 -2.03 -26.79
C ALA A 58 -3.00 -2.77 -27.93
N ALA A 59 -4.20 -2.32 -28.31
CA ALA A 59 -4.94 -2.92 -29.43
C ALA A 59 -4.21 -2.69 -30.77
N GLN A 60 -3.74 -1.47 -31.03
CA GLN A 60 -3.02 -1.14 -32.27
C GLN A 60 -1.63 -1.79 -32.33
N ALA A 61 -0.92 -1.89 -31.21
CA ALA A 61 0.36 -2.61 -31.12
C ALA A 61 0.19 -4.11 -31.45
N ARG A 62 -0.88 -4.76 -30.94
CA ARG A 62 -1.22 -6.14 -31.32
C ARG A 62 -1.53 -6.27 -32.81
N ALA A 63 -2.25 -5.31 -33.39
CA ALA A 63 -2.53 -5.28 -34.83
C ALA A 63 -1.24 -5.16 -35.69
N GLN A 64 -0.20 -4.53 -35.16
CA GLN A 64 1.14 -4.46 -35.77
C GLN A 64 2.03 -5.68 -35.43
N GLY A 65 1.49 -6.71 -34.79
CA GLY A 65 2.18 -7.97 -34.51
C GLY A 65 3.00 -8.01 -33.22
N ALA A 66 2.91 -6.98 -32.36
CA ALA A 66 3.55 -7.01 -31.05
C ALA A 66 2.77 -7.87 -30.04
N THR A 67 3.49 -8.55 -29.16
CA THR A 67 2.90 -9.21 -27.99
C THR A 67 2.78 -8.18 -26.88
N VAL A 68 1.56 -7.91 -26.40
CA VAL A 68 1.31 -6.87 -25.40
C VAL A 68 0.89 -7.48 -24.06
N VAL A 69 1.71 -7.27 -23.04
CA VAL A 69 1.46 -7.58 -21.64
C VAL A 69 1.08 -6.29 -20.93
N ARG A 70 -0.12 -6.26 -20.32
CA ARG A 70 -0.62 -5.08 -19.61
C ARG A 70 -0.86 -5.43 -18.15
N LEU A 71 -0.30 -4.63 -17.26
CA LEU A 71 -0.48 -4.77 -15.82
C LEU A 71 -1.20 -3.54 -15.25
N ASP A 72 -2.21 -3.79 -14.42
CA ASP A 72 -2.79 -2.77 -13.55
C ASP A 72 -1.97 -2.73 -12.26
N CYS A 73 -1.21 -1.66 -12.03
CA CYS A 73 -0.32 -1.60 -10.89
C CYS A 73 -1.06 -1.61 -9.55
N ARG A 74 -2.36 -1.30 -9.50
CA ARG A 74 -3.15 -1.24 -8.25
C ARG A 74 -3.35 -2.60 -7.58
N VAL A 75 -3.11 -3.70 -8.31
CA VAL A 75 -3.19 -5.06 -7.76
C VAL A 75 -1.81 -5.64 -7.42
N ILE A 76 -0.73 -4.93 -7.79
CA ILE A 76 0.64 -5.38 -7.58
C ILE A 76 1.10 -4.97 -6.19
N GLU A 77 1.60 -5.93 -5.42
CA GLU A 77 2.34 -5.62 -4.20
C GLU A 77 3.61 -4.85 -4.59
N PRO A 78 3.87 -3.65 -4.02
CA PRO A 78 4.94 -2.74 -4.44
C PRO A 78 6.30 -3.21 -3.91
N THR A 79 6.62 -4.48 -4.18
CA THR A 79 7.86 -5.19 -3.88
C THR A 79 8.34 -5.86 -5.17
N PRO A 80 9.66 -6.08 -5.36
CA PRO A 80 10.18 -6.81 -6.50
C PRO A 80 9.50 -8.18 -6.68
N ARG A 81 9.27 -8.89 -5.56
CA ARG A 81 8.59 -10.19 -5.56
C ARG A 81 7.15 -10.07 -6.04
N GLY A 82 6.41 -9.08 -5.56
CA GLY A 82 5.03 -8.82 -5.95
C GLY A 82 4.91 -8.50 -7.45
N PHE A 83 5.80 -7.66 -7.95
CA PHE A 83 5.88 -7.32 -9.36
C PHE A 83 6.22 -8.53 -10.24
N THR A 84 7.27 -9.28 -9.89
CA THR A 84 7.66 -10.51 -10.60
C THR A 84 6.54 -11.54 -10.60
N HIS A 85 5.85 -11.74 -9.48
CA HIS A 85 4.72 -12.66 -9.39
C HIS A 85 3.56 -12.26 -10.31
N GLU A 86 3.16 -10.99 -10.30
CA GLU A 86 2.07 -10.52 -11.16
C GLU A 86 2.44 -10.62 -12.64
N LEU A 87 3.67 -10.25 -13.00
CA LEU A 87 4.17 -10.38 -14.37
C LEU A 87 4.21 -11.84 -14.82
N ALA A 88 4.67 -12.75 -13.96
CA ALA A 88 4.68 -14.19 -14.20
C ALA A 88 3.27 -14.74 -14.46
N SER A 89 2.31 -14.36 -13.60
CA SER A 89 0.89 -14.67 -13.79
C SER A 89 0.37 -14.16 -15.13
N ALA A 90 0.69 -12.91 -15.50
CA ALA A 90 0.23 -12.30 -16.75
C ALA A 90 0.77 -13.00 -18.02
N ILE A 91 1.99 -13.57 -17.96
CA ILE A 91 2.57 -14.35 -19.05
C ILE A 91 2.31 -15.87 -18.93
N GLY A 92 1.55 -16.32 -17.92
CA GLY A 92 1.18 -17.73 -17.72
C GLY A 92 2.31 -18.64 -17.21
N HIS A 93 3.22 -18.11 -16.40
CA HIS A 93 4.39 -18.84 -15.87
C HIS A 93 4.55 -18.67 -14.35
N GLY A 94 5.34 -19.55 -13.72
CA GLY A 94 5.63 -19.53 -12.28
C GLY A 94 7.09 -19.22 -11.98
N ALA A 95 7.64 -18.15 -12.56
CA ALA A 95 9.03 -17.74 -12.29
C ALA A 95 9.17 -17.18 -10.87
N GLU A 96 10.27 -17.50 -10.20
CA GLU A 96 10.56 -17.00 -8.83
C GLU A 96 11.50 -15.79 -8.85
N GLU A 97 12.28 -15.59 -9.91
CA GLU A 97 13.31 -14.55 -10.00
C GLU A 97 13.05 -13.52 -11.11
N ALA A 98 13.50 -12.28 -10.86
CA ALA A 98 13.31 -11.15 -11.75
C ALA A 98 14.02 -11.29 -13.11
N ASN A 99 15.22 -11.87 -13.13
CA ASN A 99 15.96 -12.08 -14.37
C ASN A 99 15.33 -13.19 -15.22
N GLU A 100 14.86 -14.26 -14.58
CA GLU A 100 14.17 -15.33 -15.29
C GLU A 100 12.88 -14.82 -15.96
N ILE A 101 12.11 -13.97 -15.25
CA ILE A 101 10.90 -13.40 -15.84
C ILE A 101 11.22 -12.39 -16.95
N ALA A 102 12.31 -11.63 -16.85
CA ALA A 102 12.79 -10.73 -17.89
C ALA A 102 13.17 -11.50 -19.17
N ASP A 103 13.98 -12.56 -19.04
CA ASP A 103 14.38 -13.44 -20.13
C ASP A 103 13.15 -14.06 -20.82
N ARG A 104 12.19 -14.56 -20.01
CA ARG A 104 10.95 -15.12 -20.53
C ARG A 104 10.12 -14.08 -21.27
N LEU A 105 9.98 -12.88 -20.71
CA LEU A 105 9.26 -11.78 -21.35
C LEU A 105 9.90 -11.42 -22.69
N SER A 106 11.22 -11.45 -22.82
CA SER A 106 11.91 -11.24 -24.10
C SER A 106 11.67 -12.36 -25.10
N GLN A 107 11.36 -13.58 -24.65
CA GLN A 107 11.15 -14.74 -25.51
C GLN A 107 9.69 -14.95 -25.95
N ILE A 108 8.70 -14.26 -25.37
CA ILE A 108 7.28 -14.48 -25.72
C ILE A 108 6.89 -14.02 -27.13
N GLY A 109 7.70 -13.15 -27.76
CA GLY A 109 7.42 -12.65 -29.09
C GLY A 109 8.58 -11.85 -29.69
N GLY A 110 8.59 -11.70 -31.02
CA GLY A 110 9.63 -10.94 -31.72
C GLY A 110 9.61 -9.43 -31.43
N ARG A 111 8.48 -8.91 -30.93
CA ARG A 111 8.34 -7.53 -30.45
C ARG A 111 7.36 -7.55 -29.28
N VAL A 112 7.76 -7.02 -28.13
CA VAL A 112 7.01 -7.12 -26.89
C VAL A 112 6.77 -5.73 -26.32
N VAL A 113 5.55 -5.49 -25.81
CA VAL A 113 5.19 -4.25 -25.13
C VAL A 113 4.71 -4.61 -23.72
N LEU A 114 5.35 -4.04 -22.72
CA LEU A 114 4.92 -4.08 -21.33
C LEU A 114 4.30 -2.72 -20.96
N THR A 115 3.01 -2.69 -20.63
CA THR A 115 2.36 -1.48 -20.14
C THR A 115 2.03 -1.58 -18.65
N LEU A 116 2.44 -0.58 -17.88
CA LEU A 116 2.19 -0.46 -16.44
C LEU A 116 1.24 0.72 -16.21
N ASP A 117 -0.04 0.42 -15.95
CA ASP A 117 -1.06 1.46 -15.71
C ASP A 117 -1.17 1.80 -14.22
N THR A 118 -1.47 3.06 -13.90
CA THR A 118 -1.44 3.61 -12.53
C THR A 118 -0.08 3.42 -11.85
N TYR A 119 1.01 3.67 -12.57
CA TYR A 119 2.40 3.47 -12.14
C TYR A 119 2.75 4.18 -10.82
N GLU A 120 2.05 5.26 -10.46
CA GLU A 120 2.29 5.98 -9.21
C GLU A 120 2.19 5.12 -7.93
N VAL A 121 1.47 4.00 -7.98
CA VAL A 121 1.38 3.08 -6.82
C VAL A 121 2.62 2.22 -6.63
N LEU A 122 3.50 2.14 -7.64
CA LEU A 122 4.76 1.41 -7.62
C LEU A 122 5.97 2.34 -7.43
N HIS A 123 5.78 3.56 -6.92
CA HIS A 123 6.89 4.48 -6.63
C HIS A 123 7.99 3.86 -5.76
N LEU A 124 7.65 2.92 -4.85
CA LEU A 124 8.62 2.15 -4.06
C LEU A 124 9.57 1.31 -4.91
N LEU A 125 9.16 0.91 -6.12
CA LEU A 125 9.92 0.08 -7.03
C LEU A 125 10.65 0.86 -8.11
N ASP A 126 10.50 2.18 -8.16
CA ASP A 126 11.07 3.01 -9.22
C ASP A 126 12.58 2.78 -9.36
N THR A 127 13.32 2.80 -8.24
CA THR A 127 14.76 2.49 -8.24
C THR A 127 15.05 1.09 -8.78
N TRP A 128 14.35 0.07 -8.29
CA TRP A 128 14.60 -1.32 -8.68
C TRP A 128 14.26 -1.58 -10.16
N LEU A 129 13.14 -1.01 -10.63
CA LEU A 129 12.74 -1.06 -12.03
C LEU A 129 13.80 -0.42 -12.93
N ARG A 130 14.31 0.75 -12.53
CA ARG A 130 15.30 1.53 -13.28
C ARG A 130 16.70 0.92 -13.26
N LEU A 131 17.14 0.33 -12.15
CA LEU A 131 18.53 -0.14 -12.02
C LEU A 131 18.70 -1.64 -12.27
N ALA A 132 17.65 -2.44 -12.10
CA ALA A 132 17.77 -3.90 -12.17
C ALA A 132 16.82 -4.52 -13.20
N PHE A 133 15.52 -4.27 -13.09
CA PHE A 133 14.54 -5.03 -13.87
C PHE A 133 14.46 -4.62 -15.35
N ILE A 134 14.25 -3.33 -15.65
CA ILE A 134 14.15 -2.88 -17.04
C ILE A 134 15.48 -3.07 -17.79
N PRO A 135 16.66 -2.80 -17.18
CA PRO A 135 17.95 -3.11 -17.80
C PRO A 135 18.19 -4.61 -18.10
N SER A 136 17.51 -5.54 -17.42
CA SER A 136 17.62 -6.97 -17.71
C SER A 136 16.69 -7.45 -18.82
N LEU A 137 15.81 -6.59 -19.34
CA LEU A 137 14.96 -6.89 -20.48
C LEU A 137 15.76 -6.92 -21.79
N GLY A 138 15.37 -7.80 -22.70
CA GLY A 138 15.84 -7.80 -24.09
C GLY A 138 15.41 -6.53 -24.85
N ASP A 139 16.21 -6.16 -25.85
CA ASP A 139 16.02 -4.97 -26.70
C ASP A 139 14.69 -4.96 -27.50
N ASN A 140 14.08 -6.12 -27.65
CA ASN A 140 12.77 -6.32 -28.27
C ASN A 140 11.58 -5.95 -27.36
N VAL A 141 11.83 -5.64 -26.08
CA VAL A 141 10.80 -5.27 -25.10
C VAL A 141 10.75 -3.74 -24.94
N LYS A 142 9.57 -3.16 -25.17
CA LYS A 142 9.29 -1.73 -24.95
C LYS A 142 8.38 -1.56 -23.74
N VAL A 143 8.70 -0.61 -22.86
CA VAL A 143 7.97 -0.39 -21.61
C VAL A 143 7.23 0.94 -21.65
N VAL A 144 5.94 0.94 -21.29
CA VAL A 144 5.15 2.17 -21.13
C VAL A 144 4.68 2.28 -19.68
N LEU A 145 5.15 3.30 -18.97
CA LEU A 145 4.76 3.64 -17.61
C LEU A 145 3.68 4.71 -17.68
N ALA A 146 2.47 4.47 -17.18
CA ALA A 146 1.42 5.49 -17.15
C ALA A 146 1.05 5.86 -15.72
N GLY A 147 1.20 7.14 -15.37
CA GLY A 147 0.85 7.61 -14.02
C GLY A 147 0.34 9.05 -13.95
N ARG A 148 0.04 9.54 -12.75
CA ARG A 148 -0.43 10.94 -12.58
C ARG A 148 0.69 11.96 -12.65
N GLU A 149 1.81 11.59 -12.07
CA GLU A 149 2.94 12.48 -11.83
C GLU A 149 3.98 12.38 -12.96
N PRO A 150 4.75 13.46 -13.20
CA PRO A 150 5.93 13.36 -14.04
C PRO A 150 6.89 12.29 -13.50
N PRO A 151 7.78 11.73 -14.34
CA PRO A 151 8.73 10.71 -13.89
C PRO A 151 9.69 11.26 -12.84
N ASN A 152 10.21 10.35 -12.01
CA ASN A 152 11.31 10.67 -11.10
C ASN A 152 12.46 11.33 -11.90
N PRO A 153 13.00 12.49 -11.46
CA PRO A 153 14.10 13.17 -12.16
C PRO A 153 15.29 12.26 -12.48
N ALA A 154 15.49 11.21 -11.68
CA ALA A 154 16.56 10.25 -11.84
C ALA A 154 16.48 9.43 -13.16
N TRP A 155 15.31 9.38 -13.83
CA TRP A 155 15.16 8.86 -15.20
C TRP A 155 15.78 9.78 -16.26
N ASN A 156 15.68 11.10 -16.06
CA ASN A 156 16.11 12.08 -17.05
C ASN A 156 17.59 12.46 -16.93
N VAL A 157 18.14 12.42 -15.71
CA VAL A 157 19.52 12.87 -15.45
C VAL A 157 20.55 11.75 -15.58
N ALA A 158 20.12 10.49 -15.49
CA ALA A 158 21.00 9.33 -15.62
C ALA A 158 21.50 9.19 -17.08
N PRO A 159 22.82 9.30 -17.35
CA PRO A 159 23.37 9.19 -18.70
C PRO A 159 23.00 7.89 -19.43
N GLU A 160 22.88 6.79 -18.67
CA GLU A 160 22.45 5.48 -19.14
C GLU A 160 21.05 5.46 -19.77
N TRP A 161 20.18 6.43 -19.46
CA TRP A 161 18.82 6.54 -20.00
C TRP A 161 18.69 7.57 -21.13
N GLN A 162 19.76 8.29 -21.46
CA GLN A 162 19.73 9.34 -22.48
C GLN A 162 19.41 8.75 -23.86
N GLY A 163 18.27 9.16 -24.45
CA GLY A 163 17.78 8.63 -25.73
C GLY A 163 16.92 7.36 -25.61
N TRP A 164 17.02 6.66 -24.47
CA TRP A 164 16.28 5.43 -24.17
C TRP A 164 14.99 5.66 -23.38
N PHE A 165 14.86 6.83 -22.76
CA PHE A 165 13.69 7.24 -21.96
C PHE A 165 12.99 8.46 -22.58
N GLY A 166 11.66 8.42 -22.65
CA GLY A 166 10.81 9.47 -23.20
C GLY A 166 9.67 9.83 -22.27
N VAL A 167 9.15 11.05 -22.40
CA VAL A 167 8.06 11.56 -21.56
C VAL A 167 6.94 12.09 -22.46
N LEU A 168 5.71 11.65 -22.18
CA LEU A 168 4.50 12.08 -22.86
C LEU A 168 3.52 12.67 -21.83
N SER A 169 3.29 13.99 -21.91
CA SER A 169 2.34 14.69 -21.05
C SER A 169 0.97 14.76 -21.72
N LEU A 170 -0.07 14.29 -21.03
CA LEU A 170 -1.46 14.36 -21.48
C LEU A 170 -2.16 15.59 -20.88
N GLY A 171 -2.46 16.57 -21.74
CA GLY A 171 -3.38 17.68 -21.43
C GLY A 171 -4.85 17.31 -21.70
N PRO A 172 -5.83 18.21 -21.54
CA PRO A 172 -7.20 17.98 -22.02
C PRO A 172 -7.26 17.71 -23.53
N LEU A 173 -8.34 17.08 -24.00
CA LEU A 173 -8.60 16.95 -25.44
C LEU A 173 -8.77 18.33 -26.08
N ASN A 174 -8.38 18.47 -27.35
CA ASN A 174 -8.68 19.68 -28.09
C ASN A 174 -10.18 19.76 -28.44
N ASP A 175 -10.63 20.92 -28.93
CA ASP A 175 -12.05 21.16 -29.16
C ASP A 175 -12.67 20.21 -30.19
N ASP A 176 -11.96 19.95 -31.29
CA ASP A 176 -12.43 19.05 -32.35
C ASP A 176 -12.56 17.61 -31.84
N GLU A 177 -11.56 17.14 -31.09
CA GLU A 177 -11.58 15.82 -30.44
C GLU A 177 -12.70 15.70 -29.41
N ALA A 178 -12.88 16.72 -28.57
CA ALA A 178 -13.91 16.72 -27.53
C ALA A 178 -15.33 16.73 -28.12
N ILE A 179 -15.54 17.47 -29.22
CA ILE A 179 -16.83 17.49 -29.93
C ILE A 179 -17.08 16.13 -30.60
N ASP A 180 -16.10 15.52 -31.26
CA ASP A 180 -16.26 14.18 -31.85
C ASP A 180 -16.58 13.12 -30.78
N VAL A 181 -15.92 13.18 -29.61
CA VAL A 181 -16.24 12.31 -28.46
C VAL A 181 -17.72 12.37 -28.10
N LEU A 182 -18.26 13.58 -27.95
CA LEU A 182 -19.64 13.81 -27.54
C LEU A 182 -20.65 13.42 -28.63
N MET A 183 -20.37 13.77 -29.88
CA MET A 183 -21.25 13.44 -31.00
C MET A 183 -21.42 11.93 -31.17
N ARG A 184 -20.34 11.17 -31.01
CA ARG A 184 -20.42 9.69 -31.08
C ARG A 184 -21.04 9.05 -29.84
N ALA A 185 -21.04 9.75 -28.70
CA ALA A 185 -21.84 9.38 -27.53
C ALA A 185 -23.35 9.64 -27.72
N GLY A 186 -23.77 10.14 -28.90
CA GLY A 186 -25.16 10.41 -29.24
C GLY A 186 -25.64 11.82 -28.90
N VAL A 187 -24.72 12.73 -28.55
CA VAL A 187 -25.03 14.13 -28.26
C VAL A 187 -25.11 14.92 -29.58
N SER A 188 -26.03 15.88 -29.69
CA SER A 188 -26.10 16.75 -30.87
C SER A 188 -24.84 17.62 -31.01
N GLU A 189 -24.47 18.03 -32.22
CA GLU A 189 -23.33 18.93 -32.43
C GLU A 189 -23.45 20.27 -31.63
N PRO A 190 -24.62 20.95 -31.60
CA PRO A 190 -24.80 22.14 -30.77
C PRO A 190 -24.59 21.88 -29.26
N ASP A 191 -25.13 20.78 -28.74
CA ASP A 191 -24.97 20.42 -27.34
C ASP A 191 -23.53 19.99 -27.04
N SER A 192 -22.84 19.38 -28.01
CA SER A 192 -21.44 18.99 -27.90
C SER A 192 -20.53 20.22 -27.69
N ILE A 193 -20.78 21.29 -28.46
CA ILE A 193 -20.07 22.56 -28.30
C ILE A 193 -20.37 23.17 -26.91
N ARG A 194 -21.64 23.17 -26.47
CA ARG A 194 -22.03 23.69 -25.15
C ARG A 194 -21.37 22.92 -24.00
N ILE A 195 -21.44 21.60 -24.05
CA ILE A 195 -20.82 20.72 -23.04
C ILE A 195 -19.30 20.93 -23.01
N ASN A 196 -18.64 21.01 -24.17
CA ASN A 196 -17.19 21.18 -24.22
C ASN A 196 -16.73 22.54 -23.67
N ARG A 197 -17.50 23.63 -23.81
CA ARG A 197 -17.17 24.92 -23.16
C ARG A 197 -17.00 24.79 -21.64
N VAL A 198 -17.80 23.92 -21.03
CA VAL A 198 -17.80 23.66 -19.58
C VAL A 198 -16.73 22.64 -19.23
N ALA A 199 -16.73 21.48 -19.91
CA ALA A 199 -15.80 20.39 -19.65
C ALA A 199 -14.35 20.70 -20.04
N ARG A 200 -14.13 21.68 -20.94
CA ARG A 200 -12.83 22.11 -21.49
C ARG A 200 -11.94 20.92 -21.89
N GLY A 201 -12.50 20.02 -22.70
CA GLY A 201 -11.80 18.85 -23.19
C GLY A 201 -11.47 17.79 -22.14
N HIS A 202 -11.92 17.91 -20.89
CA HIS A 202 -11.62 16.94 -19.85
C HIS A 202 -12.47 15.66 -20.04
N PRO A 203 -11.88 14.48 -20.34
CA PRO A 203 -12.63 13.29 -20.77
C PRO A 203 -13.68 12.79 -19.77
N LEU A 204 -13.34 12.72 -18.48
CA LEU A 204 -14.33 12.32 -17.46
C LEU A 204 -15.50 13.31 -17.36
N ALA A 205 -15.25 14.62 -17.44
CA ALA A 205 -16.29 15.64 -17.42
C ALA A 205 -17.19 15.54 -18.66
N LEU A 206 -16.61 15.29 -19.84
CA LEU A 206 -17.36 15.05 -21.07
C LEU A 206 -18.29 13.83 -20.94
N LYS A 207 -17.80 12.70 -20.40
CA LYS A 207 -18.61 11.49 -20.16
C LYS A 207 -19.77 11.73 -19.19
N LEU A 208 -19.49 12.42 -18.07
CA LEU A 208 -20.51 12.75 -17.09
C LEU A 208 -21.56 13.69 -17.69
N ALA A 209 -21.13 14.77 -18.34
CA ALA A 209 -22.03 15.74 -18.96
C ALA A 209 -22.90 15.12 -20.06
N ALA A 210 -22.33 14.27 -20.92
CA ALA A 210 -23.11 13.54 -21.94
C ALA A 210 -24.19 12.67 -21.31
N SER A 211 -23.86 11.97 -20.23
CA SER A 211 -24.81 11.14 -19.48
C SER A 211 -25.91 11.99 -18.82
N THR A 212 -25.55 13.14 -18.23
CA THR A 212 -26.50 14.06 -17.59
C THR A 212 -27.45 14.71 -18.61
N VAL A 213 -26.94 15.21 -19.75
CA VAL A 213 -27.75 15.85 -20.80
C VAL A 213 -28.70 14.84 -21.46
N ALA A 214 -28.26 13.59 -21.64
CA ALA A 214 -29.15 12.54 -22.14
C ALA A 214 -30.36 12.28 -21.21
N GLN A 215 -30.19 12.48 -19.90
CA GLN A 215 -31.27 12.35 -18.91
C GLN A 215 -32.08 13.66 -18.77
N ARG A 216 -31.46 14.81 -19.02
CA ARG A 216 -32.06 16.15 -18.89
C ARG A 216 -31.64 17.05 -20.06
N PRO A 217 -32.33 16.98 -21.21
CA PRO A 217 -31.98 17.78 -22.39
C PRO A 217 -32.11 19.30 -22.16
N GLU A 218 -32.94 19.71 -21.20
CA GLU A 218 -33.28 21.10 -20.89
C GLU A 218 -32.23 21.81 -20.00
N LEU A 219 -31.20 21.10 -19.53
CA LEU A 219 -30.23 21.61 -18.54
C LEU A 219 -29.30 22.66 -19.16
N ASP A 220 -29.18 23.82 -18.52
CA ASP A 220 -28.18 24.83 -18.91
C ASP A 220 -26.90 24.68 -18.10
N LEU A 221 -25.84 24.22 -18.76
CA LEU A 221 -24.54 23.94 -18.13
C LEU A 221 -23.62 25.16 -18.10
N GLU A 222 -23.98 26.28 -18.74
CA GLU A 222 -23.10 27.45 -18.91
C GLU A 222 -22.74 28.19 -17.60
N GLU A 223 -23.47 27.96 -16.49
CA GLU A 223 -23.21 28.57 -15.19
C GLU A 223 -22.12 27.84 -14.35
N VAL A 224 -21.61 26.69 -14.81
CA VAL A 224 -20.66 25.86 -14.04
C VAL A 224 -19.21 26.24 -14.33
N ALA A 225 -18.46 26.64 -13.30
CA ALA A 225 -17.03 26.89 -13.43
C ALA A 225 -16.22 25.58 -13.57
N ILE A 226 -15.38 25.44 -14.61
CA ILE A 226 -13.95 25.23 -14.37
C ILE A 226 -13.52 24.10 -13.43
N PRO A 227 -12.80 24.46 -12.36
CA PRO A 227 -12.30 23.51 -11.38
C PRO A 227 -13.39 22.70 -10.66
N THR A 228 -14.65 23.12 -10.74
CA THR A 228 -15.78 22.47 -10.07
C THR A 228 -16.60 21.57 -10.98
N VAL A 229 -16.28 21.48 -12.27
CA VAL A 229 -17.10 20.75 -13.26
C VAL A 229 -17.31 19.30 -12.88
N VAL A 230 -16.25 18.53 -12.57
CA VAL A 230 -16.43 17.12 -12.20
C VAL A 230 -17.27 16.97 -10.93
N ARG A 231 -17.07 17.83 -9.94
CA ARG A 231 -17.81 17.79 -8.67
C ARG A 231 -19.29 18.15 -8.86
N GLU A 232 -19.60 19.23 -9.58
CA GLU A 232 -20.98 19.64 -9.82
C GLU A 232 -21.69 18.70 -10.78
N LEU A 233 -21.02 18.20 -11.84
CA LEU A 233 -21.58 17.17 -12.71
C LEU A 233 -21.84 15.86 -11.95
N THR A 234 -20.94 15.47 -11.04
CA THR A 234 -21.18 14.32 -10.14
C THR A 234 -22.40 14.58 -9.27
N ARG A 235 -22.53 15.76 -8.65
CA ARG A 235 -23.71 16.11 -7.85
C ARG A 235 -25.00 16.05 -8.68
N LEU A 236 -25.00 16.61 -9.89
CA LEU A 236 -26.16 16.59 -10.79
C LEU A 236 -26.52 15.15 -11.16
N TYR A 237 -25.55 14.35 -11.57
CA TYR A 237 -25.73 12.94 -11.88
C TYR A 237 -26.34 12.16 -10.69
N LEU A 238 -25.85 12.37 -9.47
CA LEU A 238 -26.36 11.70 -8.27
C LEU A 238 -27.77 12.16 -7.87
N ALA A 239 -28.14 13.40 -8.20
CA ALA A 239 -29.49 13.90 -7.99
C ALA A 239 -30.52 13.17 -8.87
N ASP A 240 -30.09 12.70 -10.05
CA ASP A 240 -30.92 11.95 -11.01
C ASP A 240 -30.99 10.43 -10.74
N VAL A 241 -30.18 9.92 -9.82
CA VAL A 241 -30.32 8.53 -9.36
C VAL A 241 -31.54 8.41 -8.45
N ASP A 242 -32.70 8.08 -9.05
CA ASP A 242 -33.99 7.99 -8.37
C ASP A 242 -34.07 6.83 -7.35
N ASP A 243 -33.28 5.76 -7.53
CA ASP A 243 -33.26 4.62 -6.62
C ASP A 243 -32.42 4.91 -5.35
N PRO A 244 -33.04 5.00 -4.15
CA PRO A 244 -32.33 5.30 -2.92
C PRO A 244 -31.26 4.26 -2.57
N MET A 245 -31.45 3.00 -2.97
CA MET A 245 -30.47 1.94 -2.68
C MET A 245 -29.22 2.09 -3.55
N THR A 246 -29.36 2.40 -4.84
CA THR A 246 -28.25 2.71 -5.73
C THR A 246 -27.47 3.91 -5.23
N ARG A 247 -28.15 4.97 -4.77
CA ARG A 247 -27.48 6.13 -4.15
C ARG A 247 -26.66 5.74 -2.92
N ARG A 248 -27.22 4.93 -2.00
CA ARG A 248 -26.46 4.39 -0.85
C ARG A 248 -25.29 3.50 -1.29
N GLY A 249 -25.44 2.72 -2.36
CA GLY A 249 -24.37 1.91 -2.92
C GLY A 249 -23.21 2.73 -3.49
N ILE A 250 -23.49 3.87 -4.14
CA ILE A 250 -22.48 4.84 -4.59
C ILE A 250 -21.78 5.46 -3.38
N GLU A 251 -22.53 5.94 -2.38
CA GLU A 251 -21.99 6.47 -1.12
C GLU A 251 -21.05 5.47 -0.45
N ALA A 252 -21.47 4.21 -0.27
CA ALA A 252 -20.67 3.15 0.34
C ALA A 252 -19.43 2.82 -0.51
N SER A 253 -19.55 2.81 -1.84
CA SER A 253 -18.41 2.60 -2.74
C SER A 253 -17.37 3.72 -2.68
N SER A 254 -17.74 4.91 -2.22
CA SER A 254 -16.80 6.04 -2.12
C SER A 254 -15.83 5.91 -0.93
N VAL A 255 -16.20 5.14 0.10
CA VAL A 255 -15.41 5.02 1.35
C VAL A 255 -14.41 3.87 1.34
N VAL A 256 -14.42 3.03 0.30
CA VAL A 256 -13.52 1.87 0.12
C VAL A 256 -12.71 2.00 -1.15
N ARG A 257 -11.52 1.39 -1.22
CA ARG A 257 -10.67 1.42 -2.43
C ARG A 257 -11.35 0.73 -3.61
N ARG A 258 -11.95 -0.43 -3.33
CA ARG A 258 -12.73 -1.26 -4.26
C ARG A 258 -14.02 -1.70 -3.60
N THR A 259 -15.04 -1.91 -4.41
CA THR A 259 -16.34 -2.40 -3.96
C THR A 259 -16.49 -3.87 -4.35
N THR A 260 -16.77 -4.72 -3.37
CA THR A 260 -17.13 -6.13 -3.53
C THR A 260 -18.55 -6.37 -3.02
N GLN A 261 -19.17 -7.50 -3.36
CA GLN A 261 -20.47 -7.88 -2.79
C GLN A 261 -20.41 -8.01 -1.26
N SER A 262 -19.33 -8.57 -0.73
CA SER A 262 -19.13 -8.72 0.73
C SER A 262 -19.03 -7.37 1.44
N LEU A 263 -18.29 -6.42 0.87
CA LEU A 263 -18.17 -5.06 1.40
C LEU A 263 -19.49 -4.30 1.34
N LEU A 264 -20.24 -4.39 0.23
CA LEU A 264 -21.57 -3.79 0.13
C LEU A 264 -22.52 -4.37 1.17
N GLY A 265 -22.54 -5.70 1.32
CA GLY A 265 -23.36 -6.38 2.32
C GLY A 265 -23.05 -5.92 3.74
N ALA A 266 -21.75 -5.81 4.07
CA ALA A 266 -21.31 -5.36 5.39
C ALA A 266 -21.65 -3.89 5.66
N MET A 267 -21.44 -2.99 4.69
CA MET A 267 -21.66 -1.56 4.86
C MET A 267 -23.14 -1.16 4.86
N LEU A 268 -23.97 -1.84 4.06
CA LEU A 268 -25.36 -1.41 3.86
C LEU A 268 -26.34 -2.01 4.86
N ALA A 269 -25.96 -3.04 5.63
CA ALA A 269 -26.65 -3.70 6.76
C ALA A 269 -28.09 -4.22 6.54
N ASP A 270 -28.85 -3.62 5.63
CA ASP A 270 -30.17 -4.01 5.14
C ASP A 270 -30.04 -5.18 4.15
N ALA A 271 -31.16 -5.83 3.81
CA ALA A 271 -31.22 -6.81 2.72
C ALA A 271 -30.81 -6.16 1.39
N VAL A 272 -29.51 -6.19 1.08
CA VAL A 272 -28.94 -5.65 -0.14
C VAL A 272 -29.55 -6.42 -1.32
N PRO A 273 -30.19 -5.73 -2.28
CA PRO A 273 -30.69 -6.39 -3.47
C PRO A 273 -29.56 -7.14 -4.18
N HIS A 274 -29.82 -8.37 -4.61
CA HIS A 274 -28.79 -9.21 -5.24
C HIS A 274 -28.18 -8.56 -6.49
N ASP A 275 -28.96 -7.73 -7.17
CA ASP A 275 -28.60 -7.01 -8.39
C ASP A 275 -27.90 -5.65 -8.14
N LEU A 276 -27.77 -5.19 -6.89
CA LEU A 276 -27.18 -3.87 -6.61
C LEU A 276 -25.74 -3.77 -7.12
N TYR A 277 -24.95 -4.83 -6.96
CA TYR A 277 -23.57 -4.86 -7.44
C TYR A 277 -23.51 -4.71 -8.98
N GLU A 278 -24.39 -5.42 -9.69
CA GLU A 278 -24.48 -5.35 -11.15
C GLU A 278 -24.96 -3.95 -11.61
N ARG A 279 -25.94 -3.38 -10.92
CA ARG A 279 -26.42 -2.01 -11.16
C ARG A 279 -25.32 -0.98 -10.98
N LEU A 280 -24.53 -1.08 -9.91
CA LEU A 280 -23.39 -0.19 -9.68
C LEU A 280 -22.35 -0.31 -10.79
N GLY A 281 -22.05 -1.53 -11.24
CA GLY A 281 -21.10 -1.77 -12.34
C GLY A 281 -21.58 -1.29 -13.72
N ALA A 282 -22.88 -0.99 -13.87
CA ALA A 282 -23.42 -0.39 -15.09
C ALA A 282 -23.34 1.14 -15.11
N LEU A 283 -22.99 1.78 -13.99
CA LEU A 283 -22.89 3.23 -13.92
C LEU A 283 -21.57 3.72 -14.56
N PRO A 284 -21.57 4.85 -15.30
CA PRO A 284 -20.38 5.41 -15.95
C PRO A 284 -19.31 5.94 -14.98
N ILE A 285 -19.56 5.86 -13.67
CA ILE A 285 -18.65 6.30 -12.61
C ILE A 285 -17.86 5.16 -11.96
N LEU A 286 -18.22 3.91 -12.26
CA LEU A 286 -17.56 2.70 -11.77
C LEU A 286 -17.12 1.82 -12.94
N GLU A 287 -16.00 1.13 -12.76
CA GLU A 287 -15.47 0.17 -13.73
C GLU A 287 -15.16 -1.17 -13.03
N TYR A 288 -15.27 -2.28 -13.77
CA TYR A 288 -14.89 -3.59 -13.27
C TYR A 288 -13.36 -3.73 -13.26
N GLY A 289 -12.77 -3.72 -12.06
CA GLY A 289 -11.38 -4.14 -11.84
C GLY A 289 -11.28 -5.64 -11.59
N ARG A 290 -10.05 -6.15 -11.52
CA ARG A 290 -9.77 -7.57 -11.22
C ARG A 290 -10.38 -8.04 -9.90
N ASP A 291 -10.36 -7.15 -8.90
CA ASP A 291 -10.68 -7.45 -7.51
C ASP A 291 -12.04 -6.89 -7.04
N GLY A 292 -12.77 -6.21 -7.92
CA GLY A 292 -14.04 -5.55 -7.58
C GLY A 292 -14.32 -4.32 -8.43
N LEU A 293 -15.41 -3.63 -8.15
CA LEU A 293 -15.73 -2.37 -8.82
C LEU A 293 -14.84 -1.26 -8.29
N ILE A 294 -14.33 -0.42 -9.19
CA ILE A 294 -13.48 0.72 -8.87
C ILE A 294 -14.20 1.99 -9.31
N MET A 295 -14.41 2.91 -8.37
CA MET A 295 -14.94 4.23 -8.68
C MET A 295 -13.82 5.15 -9.18
N HIS A 296 -14.09 5.97 -10.19
CA HIS A 296 -13.14 6.99 -10.63
C HIS A 296 -12.79 7.94 -9.49
N ASP A 297 -11.48 8.17 -9.26
CA ASP A 297 -11.00 8.89 -8.08
C ASP A 297 -11.61 10.28 -7.88
N ALA A 298 -11.73 11.07 -8.95
CA ALA A 298 -12.32 12.41 -8.86
C ALA A 298 -13.81 12.36 -8.45
N VAL A 299 -14.54 11.33 -8.89
CA VAL A 299 -15.94 11.10 -8.46
C VAL A 299 -15.96 10.63 -7.01
N ARG A 300 -15.06 9.71 -6.66
CA ARG A 300 -14.92 9.15 -5.31
C ARG A 300 -14.67 10.23 -4.27
N GLU A 301 -13.71 11.11 -4.52
CA GLU A 301 -13.40 12.25 -3.66
C GLU A 301 -14.60 13.18 -3.51
N ALA A 302 -15.31 13.48 -4.61
CA ALA A 302 -16.50 14.32 -4.58
C ALA A 302 -17.64 13.69 -3.76
N VAL A 303 -17.92 12.40 -3.96
CA VAL A 303 -18.96 11.66 -3.23
C VAL A 303 -18.60 11.54 -1.75
N ALA A 304 -17.37 11.14 -1.43
CA ALA A 304 -16.90 10.97 -0.06
C ALA A 304 -16.91 12.31 0.70
N ALA A 305 -16.45 13.40 0.07
CA ALA A 305 -16.50 14.73 0.67
C ALA A 305 -17.94 15.21 0.90
N ALA A 306 -18.84 14.97 -0.06
CA ALA A 306 -20.25 15.31 0.08
C ALA A 306 -20.92 14.52 1.22
N LEU A 307 -20.67 13.20 1.30
CA LEU A 307 -21.18 12.33 2.35
C LEU A 307 -20.64 12.72 3.73
N LYS A 308 -19.33 12.98 3.83
CA LYS A 308 -18.69 13.43 5.09
C LYS A 308 -19.25 14.76 5.58
N ALA A 309 -19.68 15.63 4.66
CA ALA A 309 -20.30 16.92 5.01
C ALA A 309 -21.80 16.80 5.35
N SER A 310 -22.54 15.94 4.66
CA SER A 310 -24.00 15.81 4.83
C SER A 310 -24.41 14.84 5.93
N ASP A 311 -23.71 13.72 6.09
CA ASP A 311 -23.95 12.68 7.08
C ASP A 311 -22.61 12.07 7.58
N PRO A 312 -21.89 12.79 8.47
CA PRO A 312 -20.62 12.32 9.01
C PRO A 312 -20.72 10.99 9.77
N ALA A 313 -21.89 10.69 10.36
CA ALA A 313 -22.11 9.46 11.10
C ALA A 313 -22.12 8.26 10.15
N ARG A 314 -22.91 8.33 9.07
CA ARG A 314 -22.96 7.30 8.04
C ARG A 314 -21.61 7.09 7.36
N TYR A 315 -20.88 8.17 7.09
CA TYR A 315 -19.52 8.09 6.58
C TYR A 315 -18.62 7.21 7.46
N GLN A 316 -18.63 7.45 8.78
CA GLN A 316 -17.85 6.66 9.72
C GLN A 316 -18.38 5.23 9.87
N ASP A 317 -19.69 5.01 9.84
CA ASP A 317 -20.28 3.68 9.96
C ASP A 317 -19.94 2.79 8.76
N TYR A 318 -19.93 3.33 7.55
CA TYR A 318 -19.43 2.62 6.39
C TYR A 318 -17.95 2.26 6.53
N ARG A 319 -17.10 3.20 6.95
CA ARG A 319 -15.66 2.93 7.18
C ARG A 319 -15.43 1.84 8.21
N ARG A 320 -16.12 1.88 9.35
CA ARG A 320 -16.03 0.85 10.40
C ARG A 320 -16.50 -0.51 9.90
N SER A 321 -17.60 -0.56 9.17
CA SER A 321 -18.16 -1.81 8.66
C SER A 321 -17.27 -2.42 7.58
N ALA A 322 -16.72 -1.59 6.68
CA ALA A 322 -15.73 -2.00 5.71
C ALA A 322 -14.47 -2.55 6.39
N TRP A 323 -13.93 -1.84 7.38
CA TRP A 323 -12.75 -2.30 8.12
C TRP A 323 -12.97 -3.66 8.79
N ARG A 324 -14.10 -3.87 9.47
CA ARG A 324 -14.43 -5.17 10.10
C ARG A 324 -14.47 -6.30 9.07
N GLN A 325 -15.11 -6.05 7.92
CA GLN A 325 -15.21 -7.03 6.84
C GLN A 325 -13.82 -7.34 6.24
N LEU A 326 -13.02 -6.32 5.94
CA LEU A 326 -11.67 -6.48 5.39
C LEU A 326 -10.76 -7.21 6.37
N ARG A 327 -10.83 -6.92 7.67
CA ARG A 327 -10.07 -7.63 8.71
C ARG A 327 -10.44 -9.11 8.74
N SER A 328 -11.74 -9.41 8.70
CA SER A 328 -12.22 -10.79 8.67
C SER A 328 -11.70 -11.53 7.44
N GLU A 329 -11.80 -10.93 6.26
CA GLU A 329 -11.34 -11.55 5.02
C GLU A 329 -9.81 -11.71 4.98
N ALA A 330 -9.05 -10.68 5.41
CA ALA A 330 -7.61 -10.73 5.47
C ALA A 330 -7.10 -11.85 6.38
N SER A 331 -7.77 -12.09 7.52
CA SER A 331 -7.40 -13.17 8.45
C SER A 331 -7.55 -14.58 7.87
N ALA A 332 -8.42 -14.74 6.86
CA ALA A 332 -8.68 -16.01 6.18
C ALA A 332 -7.97 -16.10 4.80
N ALA A 333 -7.33 -15.02 4.35
CA ALA A 333 -6.73 -14.94 3.03
C ALA A 333 -5.41 -15.71 2.93
N ALA A 334 -5.13 -16.26 1.75
CA ALA A 334 -3.81 -16.80 1.44
C ALA A 334 -2.77 -15.68 1.37
N ILE A 335 -1.49 -16.00 1.60
CA ILE A 335 -0.40 -15.02 1.58
C ILE A 335 -0.33 -14.25 0.25
N ALA A 336 -0.56 -14.93 -0.88
CA ALA A 336 -0.58 -14.32 -2.21
C ALA A 336 -1.67 -13.25 -2.37
N ASP A 337 -2.73 -13.34 -1.56
CA ASP A 337 -3.89 -12.45 -1.63
C ASP A 337 -3.83 -11.34 -0.58
N LEU A 338 -2.94 -11.42 0.41
CA LEU A 338 -2.90 -10.48 1.54
C LEU A 338 -2.72 -9.03 1.08
N TRP A 339 -1.91 -8.78 0.06
CA TRP A 339 -1.64 -7.43 -0.43
C TRP A 339 -2.92 -6.67 -0.79
N ARG A 340 -3.91 -7.32 -1.41
CA ARG A 340 -5.14 -6.64 -1.81
C ARG A 340 -5.87 -6.05 -0.60
N TYR A 341 -5.82 -6.76 0.53
CA TYR A 341 -6.40 -6.33 1.80
C TYR A 341 -5.53 -5.29 2.50
N THR A 342 -4.20 -5.41 2.44
CA THR A 342 -3.27 -4.38 2.93
C THR A 342 -3.51 -3.05 2.23
N ALA A 343 -3.68 -3.06 0.91
CA ALA A 343 -4.00 -1.89 0.11
C ALA A 343 -5.38 -1.32 0.48
N ASP A 344 -6.36 -2.18 0.75
CA ASP A 344 -7.68 -1.75 1.23
C ASP A 344 -7.58 -1.08 2.62
N MET A 345 -6.74 -1.59 3.53
CA MET A 345 -6.49 -0.98 4.85
C MET A 345 -5.76 0.35 4.76
N LEU A 346 -4.68 0.42 3.96
CA LEU A 346 -3.93 1.67 3.72
C LEU A 346 -4.82 2.77 3.13
N TYR A 347 -5.79 2.39 2.29
CA TYR A 347 -6.77 3.33 1.74
C TYR A 347 -7.70 3.91 2.81
N ILE A 348 -8.13 3.10 3.79
CA ILE A 348 -9.04 3.54 4.85
C ILE A 348 -8.37 4.57 5.77
N VAL A 349 -7.05 4.54 5.94
CA VAL A 349 -6.31 5.49 6.79
C VAL A 349 -6.52 6.94 6.33
N GLU A 350 -7.04 7.78 7.22
CA GLU A 350 -7.14 9.23 7.04
C GLU A 350 -6.16 10.01 7.93
N ASN A 351 -5.59 9.39 8.97
CA ASN A 351 -4.61 10.04 9.83
C ASN A 351 -3.40 10.50 9.01
N LEU A 352 -3.16 11.82 8.98
CA LEU A 352 -2.11 12.43 8.15
C LEU A 352 -0.72 11.92 8.52
N THR A 353 -0.44 11.68 9.80
CA THR A 353 0.85 11.17 10.26
C THR A 353 1.09 9.74 9.75
N ILE A 354 0.07 8.89 9.80
CA ILE A 354 0.16 7.52 9.27
C ILE A 354 0.28 7.56 7.74
N ARG A 355 -0.53 8.37 7.05
CA ARG A 355 -0.45 8.52 5.59
C ARG A 355 0.92 9.00 5.15
N GLU A 356 1.46 10.04 5.79
CA GLU A 356 2.80 10.56 5.49
C GLU A 356 3.90 9.50 5.76
N ALA A 357 3.69 8.59 6.72
CA ALA A 357 4.63 7.51 6.99
C ALA A 357 4.67 6.42 5.91
N PHE A 358 3.61 6.25 5.10
CA PHE A 358 3.55 5.29 3.98
C PHE A 358 3.69 5.96 2.61
N PHE A 359 3.29 7.23 2.51
CA PHE A 359 3.22 8.02 1.29
C PHE A 359 3.75 9.45 1.56
N PRO A 360 5.04 9.61 1.88
CA PRO A 360 5.59 10.89 2.29
C PRO A 360 5.60 11.92 1.16
N SER A 361 5.17 13.12 1.49
CA SER A 361 5.18 14.30 0.64
C SER A 361 6.62 14.79 0.43
N GLY A 362 7.04 14.96 -0.82
CA GLY A 362 8.33 15.60 -1.15
C GLY A 362 9.57 14.69 -1.23
N GLY A 363 9.47 13.40 -0.89
CA GLY A 363 10.54 12.41 -1.13
C GLY A 363 10.69 11.97 -2.60
N GLN A 364 9.68 12.27 -3.42
CA GLN A 364 9.53 11.81 -4.82
C GLN A 364 10.63 12.29 -5.79
N HIS A 365 11.50 13.21 -5.37
CA HIS A 365 12.56 13.77 -6.20
C HIS A 365 13.96 13.23 -5.84
N LEU A 366 14.05 12.32 -4.86
CA LEU A 366 15.30 11.71 -4.42
C LEU A 366 15.30 10.22 -4.76
N ALA A 367 16.44 9.70 -5.21
CA ALA A 367 16.61 8.28 -5.45
C ALA A 367 17.28 7.64 -4.22
N VAL A 368 16.72 6.54 -3.72
CA VAL A 368 17.35 5.73 -2.68
C VAL A 368 17.84 4.46 -3.34
N GLU A 369 19.14 4.20 -3.26
CA GLU A 369 19.84 3.15 -3.99
C GLU A 369 20.73 2.34 -3.03
N PRO A 370 20.95 1.03 -3.26
CA PRO A 370 21.98 0.28 -2.54
C PRO A 370 23.34 0.99 -2.70
N ALA A 371 24.09 1.10 -1.59
CA ALA A 371 25.38 1.77 -1.62
C ALA A 371 26.41 0.98 -2.45
N LEU A 372 27.21 1.69 -3.25
CA LEU A 372 28.33 1.15 -4.00
C LEU A 372 29.64 1.38 -3.24
N MET A 373 30.68 0.62 -3.55
CA MET A 373 31.99 0.76 -2.87
C MET A 373 32.58 2.18 -2.94
N GLU A 374 32.28 2.93 -4.01
CA GLU A 374 32.71 4.33 -4.17
C GLU A 374 32.00 5.32 -3.23
N ASP A 375 30.86 4.92 -2.64
CA ASP A 375 30.08 5.78 -1.74
C ASP A 375 30.66 5.86 -0.31
N GLU A 376 31.71 5.08 0.00
CA GLU A 376 32.35 5.08 1.32
C GLU A 376 32.76 6.50 1.76
N GLY A 377 33.45 7.24 0.89
CA GLY A 377 33.91 8.59 1.19
C GLY A 377 32.78 9.53 1.59
N PRO A 378 31.72 9.68 0.76
CA PRO A 378 30.53 10.45 1.11
C PRO A 378 29.81 9.99 2.39
N ILE A 379 29.60 8.67 2.59
CA ILE A 379 28.93 8.13 3.79
C ILE A 379 29.74 8.51 5.05
N MET A 380 31.06 8.32 5.03
CA MET A 380 31.92 8.65 6.14
C MET A 380 32.01 10.17 6.37
N ALA A 381 31.99 10.99 5.32
CA ALA A 381 31.95 12.44 5.45
C ALA A 381 30.65 12.94 6.11
N ILE A 382 29.50 12.38 5.73
CA ILE A 382 28.21 12.69 6.37
C ILE A 382 28.21 12.24 7.83
N THR A 383 28.71 11.03 8.10
CA THR A 383 28.79 10.48 9.46
C THR A 383 29.64 11.35 10.38
N ARG A 384 30.88 11.67 9.98
CA ARG A 384 31.81 12.50 10.77
C ARG A 384 31.33 13.94 10.96
N ARG A 385 30.43 14.43 10.09
CA ARG A 385 29.82 15.76 10.23
C ARG A 385 28.78 15.80 11.35
N HIS A 386 28.01 14.73 11.54
CA HIS A 386 26.87 14.72 12.45
C HIS A 386 27.11 13.94 13.73
N ASP A 387 27.91 12.88 13.67
CA ASP A 387 28.24 12.00 14.79
C ASP A 387 29.70 12.20 15.21
N GLY A 388 30.02 11.80 16.46
CA GLY A 388 31.37 11.90 17.00
C GLY A 388 32.33 10.82 16.50
N PRO A 389 33.62 10.90 16.87
CA PRO A 389 34.65 9.98 16.37
C PRO A 389 34.36 8.50 16.66
N ARG A 390 33.94 8.15 17.88
CA ARG A 390 33.61 6.75 18.24
C ARG A 390 32.40 6.26 17.46
N ALA A 391 31.38 7.09 17.29
CA ALA A 391 30.20 6.74 16.52
C ALA A 391 30.53 6.56 15.02
N ALA A 392 31.42 7.38 14.46
CA ALA A 392 31.90 7.22 13.09
C ALA A 392 32.69 5.91 12.90
N GLU A 393 33.59 5.55 13.83
CA GLU A 393 34.30 4.26 13.81
C GLU A 393 33.34 3.06 13.82
N VAL A 394 32.23 3.16 14.55
CA VAL A 394 31.21 2.11 14.55
C VAL A 394 30.57 1.97 13.17
N ILE A 395 30.18 3.08 12.53
CA ILE A 395 29.59 3.04 11.18
C ILE A 395 30.61 2.55 10.14
N GLU A 396 31.90 2.87 10.31
CA GLU A 396 33.00 2.35 9.48
C GLU A 396 33.14 0.82 9.62
N ASP A 397 33.09 0.26 10.84
CA ASP A 397 33.10 -1.20 11.05
C ASP A 397 31.90 -1.89 10.36
N TRP A 398 30.71 -1.28 10.46
CA TRP A 398 29.52 -1.77 9.74
C TRP A 398 29.71 -1.72 8.22
N TRP A 399 30.33 -0.67 7.68
CA TRP A 399 30.62 -0.56 6.25
C TRP A 399 31.60 -1.64 5.78
N GLU A 400 32.71 -1.82 6.50
CA GLU A 400 33.74 -2.81 6.16
C GLU A 400 33.22 -4.25 6.16
N ARG A 401 32.33 -4.59 7.10
CA ARG A 401 31.82 -5.96 7.27
C ARG A 401 30.52 -6.23 6.54
N THR A 402 29.67 -5.22 6.41
CA THR A 402 28.31 -5.35 5.89
C THR A 402 27.96 -4.18 4.93
N PRO A 403 28.70 -3.98 3.83
CA PRO A 403 28.45 -2.86 2.92
C PRO A 403 27.05 -2.93 2.29
N HIS A 404 26.51 -4.15 2.10
CA HIS A 404 25.15 -4.38 1.60
C HIS A 404 24.03 -3.92 2.57
N ALA A 405 24.34 -3.59 3.83
CA ALA A 405 23.39 -3.01 4.77
C ALA A 405 23.11 -1.52 4.50
N PHE A 406 23.93 -0.89 3.66
CA PHE A 406 23.89 0.55 3.42
C PHE A 406 23.12 0.88 2.14
N HIS A 407 22.29 1.91 2.25
CA HIS A 407 21.62 2.55 1.12
C HIS A 407 21.90 4.04 1.16
N VAL A 408 22.09 4.65 -0.01
CA VAL A 408 22.39 6.07 -0.17
C VAL A 408 21.20 6.79 -0.81
N VAL A 409 21.00 8.03 -0.38
CA VAL A 409 20.04 8.95 -0.99
C VAL A 409 20.81 9.87 -1.92
N ARG A 410 20.42 9.89 -3.20
CA ARG A 410 21.00 10.74 -4.23
C ARG A 410 20.04 11.85 -4.64
N ASP A 411 20.60 13.04 -4.85
CA ASP A 411 19.88 14.14 -5.48
C ASP A 411 19.90 14.03 -7.01
N LYS A 412 19.31 15.03 -7.68
CA LYS A 412 19.28 15.14 -9.15
C LYS A 412 20.67 15.13 -9.79
N ASP A 413 21.71 15.57 -9.08
CA ASP A 413 23.08 15.66 -9.59
C ASP A 413 23.87 14.36 -9.26
N ARG A 414 23.17 13.29 -8.86
CA ARG A 414 23.70 11.99 -8.41
C ARG A 414 24.61 12.06 -7.19
N SER A 415 24.63 13.19 -6.49
CA SER A 415 25.45 13.36 -5.29
C SER A 415 24.79 12.68 -4.10
N VAL A 416 25.59 11.99 -3.28
CA VAL A 416 25.11 11.41 -2.01
C VAL A 416 24.76 12.57 -1.05
N VAL A 417 23.48 12.68 -0.73
CA VAL A 417 22.91 13.69 0.18
C VAL A 417 22.39 13.07 1.49
N GLY A 418 22.41 11.75 1.60
CA GLY A 418 22.11 11.03 2.83
C GLY A 418 22.37 9.54 2.70
N PHE A 419 22.21 8.81 3.79
CA PHE A 419 22.27 7.36 3.80
C PHE A 419 21.46 6.78 4.97
N TYR A 420 21.16 5.49 4.90
CA TYR A 420 20.78 4.69 6.05
C TYR A 420 21.51 3.34 6.05
N CYS A 421 21.64 2.75 7.25
CA CYS A 421 22.24 1.44 7.48
C CYS A 421 21.21 0.57 8.22
N MET A 422 20.79 -0.52 7.58
CA MET A 422 19.79 -1.45 8.11
C MET A 422 20.15 -2.89 7.74
N LEU A 423 20.03 -3.80 8.71
CA LEU A 423 20.29 -5.22 8.48
C LEU A 423 19.34 -6.09 9.30
N ASP A 424 19.13 -7.32 8.84
CA ASP A 424 18.46 -8.34 9.64
C ASP A 424 19.31 -8.74 10.85
N SER A 425 18.69 -8.90 12.02
CA SER A 425 19.38 -9.27 13.25
C SER A 425 20.19 -10.56 13.12
N ASP A 426 19.72 -11.52 12.34
CA ASP A 426 20.39 -12.81 12.15
C ASP A 426 21.63 -12.72 11.26
N GLN A 427 21.77 -11.62 10.50
CA GLN A 427 22.87 -11.37 9.58
C GLN A 427 23.96 -10.47 10.19
N ILE A 428 23.75 -9.93 11.39
CA ILE A 428 24.72 -9.05 12.05
C ILE A 428 25.93 -9.87 12.52
N PRO A 429 27.17 -9.53 12.08
CA PRO A 429 28.37 -10.20 12.55
C PRO A 429 28.54 -10.02 14.07
N ARG A 430 28.87 -11.10 14.78
CA ARG A 430 29.15 -11.04 16.24
C ARG A 430 30.22 -10.01 16.60
N ALA A 431 31.24 -9.86 15.75
CA ALA A 431 32.30 -8.86 15.95
C ALA A 431 31.76 -7.42 15.97
N SER A 432 30.76 -7.10 15.14
CA SER A 432 30.11 -5.78 15.14
C SER A 432 29.32 -5.54 16.42
N LEU A 433 28.68 -6.57 16.98
CA LEU A 433 27.98 -6.46 18.27
C LEU A 433 28.94 -6.19 19.44
N GLU A 434 30.16 -6.72 19.41
CA GLU A 434 31.17 -6.41 20.43
C GLU A 434 31.63 -4.95 20.37
N TYR A 435 31.63 -4.36 19.17
CA TYR A 435 32.10 -3.00 18.93
C TYR A 435 31.00 -1.94 19.08
N ASP A 436 29.75 -2.32 18.81
CA ASP A 436 28.60 -1.43 18.75
C ASP A 436 27.68 -1.61 19.97
N PRO A 437 27.76 -0.71 20.98
CA PRO A 437 26.98 -0.86 22.20
C PRO A 437 25.47 -0.68 22.00
N ILE A 438 25.04 -0.07 20.88
CA ILE A 438 23.62 0.13 20.56
C ILE A 438 23.04 -1.17 20.03
N ALA A 439 23.65 -1.76 19.00
CA ALA A 439 23.22 -3.03 18.45
C ALA A 439 23.30 -4.17 19.49
N ALA A 440 24.32 -4.16 20.35
CA ALA A 440 24.42 -5.09 21.48
C ALA A 440 23.25 -4.96 22.47
N ALA A 441 22.80 -3.74 22.75
CA ALA A 441 21.65 -3.50 23.63
C ALA A 441 20.36 -4.07 23.03
N TRP A 442 20.19 -3.96 21.70
CA TRP A 442 19.04 -4.52 21.01
C TRP A 442 19.08 -6.05 20.98
N MET A 443 20.26 -6.64 20.80
CA MET A 443 20.41 -8.10 20.87
C MET A 443 20.08 -8.63 22.28
N ALA A 444 20.55 -7.96 23.34
CA ALA A 444 20.19 -8.32 24.71
C ALA A 444 18.68 -8.23 24.98
N HIS A 445 18.02 -7.20 24.45
CA HIS A 445 16.55 -7.11 24.52
C HIS A 445 15.86 -8.24 23.75
N LEU A 446 16.40 -8.68 22.61
CA LEU A 446 15.88 -9.83 21.88
C LEU A 446 16.08 -11.14 22.66
N ASP A 447 17.18 -11.29 23.39
CA ASP A 447 17.39 -12.45 24.27
C ASP A 447 16.35 -12.51 25.40
N ASP A 448 16.01 -11.35 25.99
CA ASP A 448 14.99 -11.23 27.04
C ASP A 448 13.57 -11.46 26.51
N VAL A 449 13.28 -10.97 25.29
CA VAL A 449 11.98 -11.06 24.64
C VAL A 449 12.14 -11.64 23.23
N PRO A 450 12.35 -12.96 23.08
CA PRO A 450 12.67 -13.56 21.80
C PRO A 450 11.52 -13.45 20.79
N ALA A 451 11.90 -13.17 19.53
CA ALA A 451 10.99 -13.30 18.42
C ALA A 451 10.67 -14.80 18.17
N PRO A 452 9.44 -15.15 17.74
CA PRO A 452 9.12 -16.51 17.33
C PRO A 452 10.03 -17.04 16.21
N GLU A 453 10.24 -18.36 16.18
CA GLU A 453 10.97 -19.01 15.08
C GLU A 453 10.36 -18.63 13.72
N ARG A 454 11.22 -18.29 12.75
CA ARG A 454 10.90 -17.83 11.37
C ARG A 454 10.43 -16.39 11.24
N GLN A 455 10.18 -15.67 12.33
CA GLN A 455 9.94 -14.24 12.26
C GLN A 455 11.25 -13.45 12.24
N ARG A 456 11.28 -12.38 11.43
CA ARG A 456 12.46 -11.58 11.11
C ARG A 456 12.47 -10.31 11.97
N VAL A 457 13.65 -9.84 12.33
CA VAL A 457 13.85 -8.59 13.07
C VAL A 457 14.85 -7.71 12.34
N LEU A 458 14.52 -6.44 12.15
CA LEU A 458 15.38 -5.47 11.48
C LEU A 458 16.02 -4.50 12.47
N PHE A 459 17.30 -4.22 12.28
CA PHE A 459 18.03 -3.19 13.02
C PHE A 459 18.31 -2.02 12.06
N LEU A 460 17.51 -0.95 12.15
CA LEU A 460 17.82 0.33 11.50
C LEU A 460 18.84 1.07 12.35
N ARG A 461 20.12 0.77 12.11
CA ARG A 461 21.20 1.17 13.01
C ARG A 461 21.47 2.66 12.97
N ARG A 462 21.46 3.28 11.79
CA ARG A 462 21.68 4.72 11.63
C ARG A 462 21.11 5.23 10.31
N TRP A 463 20.73 6.50 10.30
CA TRP A 463 20.33 7.24 9.11
C TRP A 463 20.73 8.70 9.23
N LEU A 464 21.28 9.29 8.18
CA LEU A 464 21.76 10.67 8.24
C LEU A 464 21.57 11.37 6.90
N CYS A 465 21.12 12.61 6.97
CA CYS A 465 21.13 13.60 5.89
C CYS A 465 22.41 14.44 5.99
N LYS A 466 22.98 14.81 4.85
CA LYS A 466 24.23 15.60 4.75
C LYS A 466 24.16 16.92 5.50
N ASP A 467 23.05 17.65 5.40
CA ASP A 467 22.92 18.97 6.03
C ASP A 467 22.23 18.93 7.39
N GLY A 468 21.17 18.12 7.53
CA GLY A 468 20.30 18.09 8.71
C GLY A 468 20.53 16.93 9.68
N GLY A 469 21.43 16.00 9.37
CA GLY A 469 21.66 14.80 10.17
C GLY A 469 20.40 13.94 10.24
N GLU A 470 19.94 13.66 11.45
CA GLU A 470 18.68 12.93 11.71
C GLU A 470 17.46 13.84 11.85
N THR A 471 17.54 15.13 11.52
CA THR A 471 16.35 16.01 11.56
C THR A 471 15.40 15.69 10.40
N PRO A 472 14.05 15.70 10.60
CA PRO A 472 13.09 15.53 9.52
C PRO A 472 13.40 16.40 8.30
N SER A 473 13.45 15.77 7.14
CA SER A 473 13.80 16.39 5.85
C SER A 473 13.32 15.50 4.69
N PRO A 474 13.29 16.01 3.44
CA PRO A 474 12.98 15.17 2.27
C PRO A 474 13.89 13.95 2.14
N VAL A 475 15.16 14.06 2.56
CA VAL A 475 16.12 12.94 2.60
C VAL A 475 15.69 11.87 3.60
N GLN A 476 15.29 12.27 4.81
CA GLN A 476 14.78 11.34 5.82
C GLN A 476 13.46 10.68 5.38
N ALA A 477 12.59 11.45 4.72
CA ALA A 477 11.35 10.94 4.13
C ALA A 477 11.62 9.89 3.04
N ALA A 478 12.62 10.11 2.18
CA ALA A 478 13.05 9.14 1.18
C ALA A 478 13.62 7.86 1.82
N CYS A 479 14.51 7.98 2.82
CA CYS A 479 14.99 6.83 3.59
C CYS A 479 13.83 6.04 4.20
N TRP A 480 12.90 6.72 4.86
CA TRP A 480 11.77 6.09 5.52
C TRP A 480 10.90 5.31 4.52
N LEU A 481 10.66 5.88 3.35
CA LEU A 481 9.88 5.26 2.29
C LEU A 481 10.53 3.95 1.80
N ASP A 482 11.84 3.97 1.53
CA ASP A 482 12.57 2.77 1.11
C ASP A 482 12.65 1.72 2.23
N ILE A 483 12.77 2.15 3.49
CA ILE A 483 12.69 1.25 4.66
C ILE A 483 11.31 0.58 4.72
N LYS A 484 10.22 1.28 4.40
CA LYS A 484 8.86 0.69 4.32
C LYS A 484 8.74 -0.33 3.20
N ARG A 485 9.41 -0.15 2.04
CA ARG A 485 9.50 -1.20 1.02
C ARG A 485 10.07 -2.50 1.62
N VAL A 486 11.14 -2.41 2.42
CA VAL A 486 11.71 -3.59 3.10
C VAL A 486 10.70 -4.21 4.09
N TYR A 487 9.88 -3.40 4.76
CA TYR A 487 8.83 -3.93 5.64
C TYR A 487 7.84 -4.78 4.85
N MET A 488 7.42 -4.27 3.69
CA MET A 488 6.49 -4.94 2.80
C MET A 488 7.08 -6.24 2.26
N GLU A 489 8.34 -6.24 1.83
CA GLU A 489 9.05 -7.44 1.33
C GLU A 489 9.15 -8.57 2.36
N LEU A 490 9.33 -8.22 3.63
CA LEU A 490 9.47 -9.20 4.71
C LEU A 490 8.13 -9.70 5.26
N ARG A 491 6.99 -9.27 4.72
CA ARG A 491 5.68 -9.84 5.07
C ARG A 491 5.56 -11.30 4.63
N PRO A 492 4.85 -12.14 5.40
CA PRO A 492 4.20 -11.86 6.70
C PRO A 492 5.12 -12.15 7.90
N ASN A 493 6.44 -12.14 7.72
CA ASN A 493 7.40 -12.63 8.71
C ASN A 493 8.08 -11.52 9.54
N LEU A 494 7.99 -10.25 9.14
CA LEU A 494 8.59 -9.16 9.91
C LEU A 494 7.89 -9.01 11.25
N ARG A 495 8.64 -9.09 12.36
CA ARG A 495 8.10 -8.98 13.72
C ARG A 495 8.45 -7.66 14.39
N ARG A 496 9.71 -7.22 14.28
CA ARG A 496 10.19 -6.01 14.95
C ARG A 496 11.14 -5.21 14.09
N VAL A 497 11.13 -3.90 14.32
CA VAL A 497 12.12 -2.98 13.78
C VAL A 497 12.67 -2.12 14.90
N TYR A 498 13.97 -2.21 15.11
CA TYR A 498 14.72 -1.42 16.09
C TYR A 498 15.30 -0.19 15.42
N VAL A 499 15.25 0.95 16.11
CA VAL A 499 15.77 2.22 15.62
C VAL A 499 16.48 2.99 16.72
N ALA A 500 17.55 3.71 16.34
CA ALA A 500 18.28 4.62 17.21
C ALA A 500 18.11 6.08 16.75
N VAL A 501 17.71 6.95 17.68
CA VAL A 501 17.64 8.41 17.47
C VAL A 501 18.32 9.14 18.63
N ARG A 502 18.88 10.31 18.38
CA ARG A 502 19.40 11.22 19.43
C ARG A 502 18.34 12.24 19.85
N ASP A 503 17.53 12.72 18.91
CA ASP A 503 16.46 13.69 19.15
C ASP A 503 15.10 13.00 19.29
N LEU A 504 14.91 12.32 20.42
CA LEU A 504 13.65 11.64 20.73
C LEU A 504 12.42 12.58 20.69
N PRO A 505 12.46 13.82 21.23
CA PRO A 505 11.32 14.73 21.17
C PRO A 505 10.81 15.03 19.76
N THR A 506 11.72 15.19 18.79
CA THR A 506 11.36 15.44 17.39
C THR A 506 10.59 14.28 16.76
N TYR A 507 10.90 13.04 17.15
CA TYR A 507 10.25 11.83 16.63
C TYR A 507 9.07 11.33 17.47
N ALA A 508 8.92 11.79 18.72
CA ALA A 508 7.92 11.28 19.65
C ALA A 508 6.47 11.29 19.11
N PRO A 509 5.98 12.36 18.43
CA PRO A 509 4.61 12.35 17.90
C PRO A 509 4.38 11.24 16.86
N VAL A 510 5.31 11.08 15.91
CA VAL A 510 5.22 10.04 14.87
C VAL A 510 5.41 8.65 15.48
N ALA A 511 6.34 8.51 16.43
CA ALA A 511 6.59 7.27 17.13
C ALA A 511 5.33 6.78 17.87
N GLN A 512 4.63 7.68 18.57
CA GLN A 512 3.40 7.36 19.27
C GLN A 512 2.30 6.88 18.32
N GLU A 513 2.05 7.62 17.23
CA GLU A 513 1.03 7.28 16.24
C GLU A 513 1.31 5.94 15.53
N LEU A 514 2.58 5.59 15.32
CA LEU A 514 2.97 4.34 14.68
C LEU A 514 3.15 3.17 15.66
N GLY A 515 3.02 3.39 16.98
CA GLY A 515 3.24 2.36 18.00
C GLY A 515 4.71 2.02 18.27
N ILE A 516 5.63 2.92 17.90
CA ILE A 516 7.06 2.79 18.19
C ILE A 516 7.30 3.15 19.66
N SER A 517 7.75 2.16 20.43
CA SER A 517 7.92 2.28 21.88
C SER A 517 9.41 2.40 22.25
N PRO A 518 9.78 3.29 23.20
CA PRO A 518 11.15 3.33 23.70
C PRO A 518 11.49 2.02 24.42
N ILE A 519 12.76 1.62 24.36
CA ILE A 519 13.26 0.45 25.08
C ILE A 519 13.91 0.92 26.38
N ASP A 520 13.34 0.49 27.50
CA ASP A 520 13.87 0.79 28.83
C ASP A 520 15.33 0.33 28.97
N ASN A 521 16.18 1.17 29.53
CA ASN A 521 17.61 0.89 29.80
C ASN A 521 18.48 0.54 28.56
N ALA A 522 17.96 0.71 27.34
CA ALA A 522 18.72 0.49 26.10
C ALA A 522 19.31 1.78 25.51
N HIS A 523 19.26 2.91 26.22
CA HIS A 523 19.95 4.12 25.80
C HIS A 523 21.46 3.95 25.96
N ARG A 524 22.25 4.48 25.02
CA ARG A 524 23.72 4.40 25.05
C ARG A 524 24.34 5.76 24.79
N LYS A 525 25.47 6.01 25.44
CA LYS A 525 26.22 7.25 25.27
C LYS A 525 27.45 6.98 24.40
N LEU A 526 27.57 7.66 23.27
CA LEU A 526 28.74 7.63 22.40
C LEU A 526 29.18 9.08 22.17
N ASP A 527 30.48 9.36 22.35
CA ASP A 527 31.05 10.71 22.17
C ASP A 527 30.32 11.83 22.93
N GLY A 528 29.77 11.52 24.11
CA GLY A 528 29.00 12.49 24.88
C GLY A 528 27.52 12.61 24.48
N ALA A 529 27.14 12.13 23.30
CA ALA A 529 25.76 12.15 22.80
C ALA A 529 24.97 10.92 23.28
N LEU A 530 23.71 11.14 23.64
CA LEU A 530 22.79 10.08 24.06
C LEU A 530 22.02 9.55 22.84
N TYR A 531 22.03 8.24 22.67
CA TYR A 531 21.27 7.52 21.67
C TYR A 531 20.14 6.78 22.36
N HIS A 532 18.91 7.11 21.97
CA HIS A 532 17.68 6.50 22.43
C HIS A 532 17.32 5.34 21.49
N SER A 533 17.08 4.19 22.09
CA SER A 533 16.64 2.98 21.40
C SER A 533 15.13 2.88 21.47
N ALA A 534 14.49 2.60 20.34
CA ALA A 534 13.06 2.34 20.26
C ALA A 534 12.78 1.14 19.37
N VAL A 535 11.64 0.51 19.57
CA VAL A 535 11.19 -0.68 18.84
C VAL A 535 9.77 -0.48 18.34
N LEU A 536 9.56 -0.76 17.06
CA LEU A 536 8.25 -1.05 16.51
C LEU A 536 8.03 -2.56 16.61
N ASP A 537 7.12 -3.01 17.47
CA ASP A 537 6.68 -4.41 17.51
C ASP A 537 5.38 -4.53 16.71
N LEU A 538 5.47 -5.18 15.54
CA LEU A 538 4.34 -5.35 14.62
C LEU A 538 3.38 -6.45 15.06
N GLY A 539 3.74 -7.22 16.09
CA GLY A 539 2.94 -8.35 16.51
C GLY A 539 3.08 -9.57 15.59
N PRO A 540 2.32 -10.65 15.86
CA PRO A 540 2.41 -11.90 15.11
C PRO A 540 1.80 -11.80 13.71
N GLY A 541 0.80 -10.93 13.51
CA GLY A 541 0.22 -10.62 12.20
C GLY A 541 1.11 -9.75 11.31
N SER A 542 2.34 -9.44 11.74
CA SER A 542 3.30 -8.62 10.99
C SER A 542 2.70 -7.27 10.55
N VAL A 543 3.14 -6.73 9.42
CA VAL A 543 2.70 -5.43 8.90
C VAL A 543 1.18 -5.36 8.75
N ASP A 544 0.52 -6.46 8.37
CA ASP A 544 -0.94 -6.51 8.16
C ASP A 544 -1.71 -6.39 9.47
N GLY A 545 -1.29 -7.14 10.50
CA GLY A 545 -1.88 -7.05 11.84
C GLY A 545 -1.66 -5.67 12.45
N TRP A 546 -0.45 -5.13 12.34
CA TRP A 546 -0.13 -3.78 12.80
C TRP A 546 -0.98 -2.70 12.10
N LEU A 547 -1.06 -2.73 10.77
CA LEU A 547 -1.91 -1.81 10.00
C LEU A 547 -3.38 -1.92 10.40
N THR A 548 -3.86 -3.14 10.62
CA THR A 548 -5.24 -3.39 11.07
C THR A 548 -5.51 -2.69 12.41
N GLY A 549 -4.60 -2.79 13.37
CA GLY A 549 -4.73 -2.13 14.68
C GLY A 549 -4.59 -0.61 14.64
N LEU A 550 -3.74 -0.08 13.75
CA LEU A 550 -3.67 1.37 13.50
C LEU A 550 -5.01 1.92 12.99
N VAL A 551 -5.60 1.25 12.00
CA VAL A 551 -6.91 1.65 11.45
C VAL A 551 -8.02 1.49 12.50
N ALA A 552 -7.99 0.44 13.32
CA ALA A 552 -8.94 0.25 14.41
C ALA A 552 -8.93 1.45 15.38
N THR A 553 -7.73 1.86 15.78
CA THR A 553 -7.50 2.99 16.68
C THR A 553 -8.02 4.29 16.07
N GLU A 554 -7.71 4.55 14.78
CA GLU A 554 -8.20 5.75 14.08
C GLU A 554 -9.73 5.79 13.99
N LEU A 555 -10.37 4.64 13.72
CA LEU A 555 -11.83 4.55 13.58
C LEU A 555 -12.58 4.52 14.92
N GLY A 556 -11.84 4.52 16.04
CA GLY A 556 -12.40 4.35 17.39
C GLY A 556 -13.12 3.01 17.55
N VAL A 557 -12.68 1.99 16.82
CA VAL A 557 -13.19 0.62 16.96
C VAL A 557 -12.31 -0.04 18.01
N GLU A 558 -12.89 -0.38 19.16
CA GLU A 558 -12.22 -1.29 20.08
C GLU A 558 -11.93 -2.57 19.28
N GLU A 559 -10.65 -2.94 19.16
CA GLU A 559 -10.33 -4.25 18.59
C GLU A 559 -11.13 -5.26 19.41
N ASP A 560 -12.01 -6.00 18.73
CA ASP A 560 -12.56 -7.22 19.26
C ASP A 560 -11.36 -8.14 19.50
N GLY A 561 -10.76 -8.03 20.68
CA GLY A 561 -9.78 -8.96 21.17
C GLY A 561 -10.43 -10.33 21.25
N VAL A 562 -9.63 -11.37 21.47
CA VAL A 562 -10.17 -12.72 21.72
C VAL A 562 -11.18 -12.70 22.87
N LEU A 563 -11.16 -11.68 23.74
CA LEU A 563 -12.10 -11.44 24.83
C LEU A 563 -12.75 -10.04 24.74
N ASP A 564 -14.08 -10.00 24.59
CA ASP A 564 -14.90 -8.81 24.86
C ASP A 564 -15.20 -8.74 26.37
N VAL A 565 -14.55 -7.79 27.05
CA VAL A 565 -14.63 -7.63 28.51
C VAL A 565 -16.01 -7.13 28.95
N GLY A 566 -16.66 -6.29 28.15
CA GLY A 566 -17.97 -5.71 28.44
C GLY A 566 -19.07 -6.75 28.33
N ALA A 567 -19.06 -7.54 27.26
CA ALA A 567 -20.04 -8.59 27.00
C ALA A 567 -19.73 -9.90 27.76
N ARG A 568 -18.49 -10.09 28.23
CA ARG A 568 -17.98 -11.36 28.81
C ARG A 568 -18.04 -12.52 27.82
N GLU A 569 -17.67 -12.24 26.58
CA GLU A 569 -17.71 -13.18 25.47
C GLU A 569 -16.33 -13.33 24.84
N LEU A 570 -16.04 -14.49 24.26
CA LEU A 570 -14.90 -14.62 23.34
C LEU A 570 -15.33 -14.18 21.94
N VAL A 571 -14.43 -13.51 21.22
CA VAL A 571 -14.60 -13.27 19.78
C VAL A 571 -13.63 -14.18 19.03
N VAL A 572 -14.17 -15.21 18.38
CA VAL A 572 -13.38 -16.27 17.73
C VAL A 572 -13.93 -16.48 16.32
N GLY A 573 -13.10 -16.28 15.29
CA GLY A 573 -13.51 -16.43 13.89
C GLY A 573 -14.72 -15.55 13.50
N GLY A 574 -14.80 -14.34 14.07
CA GLY A 574 -15.93 -13.42 13.86
C GLY A 574 -17.22 -13.77 14.61
N HIS A 575 -17.21 -14.83 15.44
CA HIS A 575 -18.37 -15.29 16.20
C HIS A 575 -18.20 -15.00 17.69
N ARG A 576 -19.28 -14.59 18.34
CA ARG A 576 -19.32 -14.31 19.79
C ARG A 576 -19.71 -15.55 20.57
N VAL A 577 -18.88 -15.93 21.55
CA VAL A 577 -19.07 -17.12 22.40
C VAL A 577 -19.11 -16.71 23.87
N GLY A 578 -20.29 -16.78 24.50
CA GLY A 578 -20.44 -16.42 25.92
C GLY A 578 -19.57 -17.25 26.86
N LEU A 579 -18.94 -16.59 27.84
CA LEU A 579 -18.15 -17.24 28.89
C LEU A 579 -18.94 -17.36 30.19
N ASN A 580 -18.74 -18.46 30.91
CA ASN A 580 -19.20 -18.53 32.30
C ASN A 580 -18.26 -17.70 33.21
N LYS A 581 -18.68 -17.46 34.47
CA LYS A 581 -17.94 -16.60 35.41
C LYS A 581 -16.47 -16.99 35.58
N LEU A 582 -16.16 -18.28 35.67
CA LEU A 582 -14.79 -18.78 35.90
C LEU A 582 -13.95 -18.76 34.61
N GLU A 583 -14.54 -19.12 33.48
CA GLU A 583 -13.90 -19.00 32.16
C GLU A 583 -13.53 -17.55 31.87
N PHE A 584 -14.46 -16.62 32.09
CA PHE A 584 -14.20 -15.19 31.96
C PHE A 584 -13.08 -14.73 32.89
N GLY A 585 -13.13 -15.12 34.17
CA GLY A 585 -12.10 -14.75 35.14
C GLY A 585 -10.71 -15.24 34.76
N VAL A 586 -10.57 -16.53 34.39
CA VAL A 586 -9.29 -17.09 33.95
C VAL A 586 -8.81 -16.43 32.66
N MET A 587 -9.68 -16.30 31.66
CA MET A 587 -9.30 -15.71 30.38
C MET A 587 -8.86 -14.25 30.56
N ARG A 588 -9.64 -13.45 31.29
CA ARG A 588 -9.31 -12.05 31.57
C ARG A 588 -7.98 -11.91 32.30
N HIS A 589 -7.75 -12.73 33.33
CA HIS A 589 -6.52 -12.64 34.14
C HIS A 589 -5.26 -13.00 33.33
N LEU A 590 -5.39 -13.94 32.39
CA LEU A 590 -4.33 -14.26 31.43
C LEU A 590 -4.19 -13.18 30.34
N TYR A 591 -5.30 -12.65 29.83
CA TYR A 591 -5.36 -11.65 28.76
C TYR A 591 -4.71 -10.33 29.19
N GLU A 592 -5.00 -9.84 30.40
CA GLU A 592 -4.36 -8.65 31.01
C GLU A 592 -2.84 -8.81 31.23
N ARG A 593 -2.31 -10.03 31.09
CA ARG A 593 -0.90 -10.39 31.30
C ARG A 593 -0.33 -11.10 30.09
N GLU A 594 -0.72 -10.65 28.90
CA GLU A 594 -0.27 -11.24 27.65
C GLU A 594 1.26 -11.40 27.60
N GLY A 595 1.72 -12.55 27.08
CA GLY A 595 3.13 -12.89 26.97
C GLY A 595 3.78 -13.39 28.27
N ARG A 596 3.16 -13.17 29.44
CA ARG A 596 3.69 -13.59 30.74
C ARG A 596 3.14 -14.95 31.17
N ALA A 597 3.99 -15.75 31.81
CA ALA A 597 3.56 -17.01 32.41
C ALA A 597 2.89 -16.73 33.76
N VAL A 598 1.65 -17.18 33.90
CA VAL A 598 0.83 -17.04 35.11
C VAL A 598 0.74 -18.39 35.82
N SER A 599 1.02 -18.40 37.12
CA SER A 599 1.00 -19.65 37.90
C SER A 599 -0.42 -20.12 38.19
N ARG A 600 -0.60 -21.43 38.43
CA ARG A 600 -1.93 -21.94 38.82
C ARG A 600 -2.38 -21.40 40.18
N ALA A 601 -1.45 -21.18 41.11
CA ALA A 601 -1.75 -20.61 42.41
C ALA A 601 -2.31 -19.19 42.26
N ASP A 602 -1.67 -18.37 41.41
CA ASP A 602 -2.12 -17.00 41.10
C ASP A 602 -3.52 -16.99 40.47
N LEU A 603 -3.81 -17.93 39.56
CA LEU A 603 -5.15 -18.06 38.97
C LEU A 603 -6.21 -18.47 40.01
N VAL A 604 -5.89 -19.40 40.92
CA VAL A 604 -6.80 -19.79 42.00
C VAL A 604 -7.10 -18.60 42.90
N GLU A 605 -6.06 -17.91 43.36
CA GLU A 605 -6.16 -16.78 44.28
C GLU A 605 -7.00 -15.64 43.68
N ASN A 606 -6.74 -15.26 42.44
CA ASN A 606 -7.39 -14.09 41.82
C ASN A 606 -8.74 -14.37 41.16
N VAL A 607 -9.02 -15.62 40.75
CA VAL A 607 -10.28 -15.96 40.07
C VAL A 607 -11.28 -16.66 40.99
N TRP A 608 -10.83 -17.54 41.89
CA TRP A 608 -11.68 -18.23 42.87
C TRP A 608 -11.74 -17.50 44.22
N GLY A 609 -10.72 -16.73 44.57
CA GLY A 609 -10.63 -15.97 45.82
C GLY A 609 -9.84 -16.69 46.93
N TYR A 610 -9.39 -15.91 47.90
CA TYR A 610 -8.51 -16.34 49.01
C TYR A 610 -9.09 -17.45 49.90
N ASP A 611 -10.43 -17.57 49.97
CA ASP A 611 -11.11 -18.55 50.82
C ASP A 611 -11.28 -19.93 50.13
N TYR A 612 -10.76 -20.11 48.90
CA TYR A 612 -10.87 -21.37 48.16
C TYR A 612 -9.92 -22.45 48.71
N GLN A 613 -10.48 -23.49 49.35
CA GLN A 613 -9.73 -24.60 49.94
C GLN A 613 -9.47 -25.79 48.98
N GLY A 614 -9.77 -25.65 47.68
CA GLY A 614 -9.59 -26.71 46.68
C GLY A 614 -8.19 -26.73 46.05
N GLY A 615 -7.84 -27.84 45.39
CA GLY A 615 -6.57 -27.97 44.66
C GLY A 615 -6.54 -27.19 43.34
N SER A 616 -5.33 -26.84 42.88
CA SER A 616 -5.13 -26.04 41.66
C SER A 616 -5.54 -26.74 40.35
N ASN A 617 -5.90 -28.03 40.40
CA ASN A 617 -6.40 -28.82 39.27
C ASN A 617 -7.72 -28.28 38.69
N VAL A 618 -8.47 -27.46 39.44
CA VAL A 618 -9.70 -26.84 38.93
C VAL A 618 -9.41 -25.86 37.78
N VAL A 619 -8.23 -25.23 37.79
CA VAL A 619 -7.76 -24.34 36.72
C VAL A 619 -7.66 -25.09 35.40
N ASP A 620 -7.14 -26.33 35.43
CA ASP A 620 -6.96 -27.15 34.25
C ASP A 620 -8.30 -27.49 33.58
N VAL A 621 -9.37 -27.68 34.37
CA VAL A 621 -10.74 -27.91 33.86
C VAL A 621 -11.28 -26.68 33.14
N VAL A 622 -11.11 -25.49 33.75
CA VAL A 622 -11.55 -24.22 33.15
C VAL A 622 -10.76 -23.92 31.88
N VAL A 623 -9.44 -24.11 31.88
CA VAL A 623 -8.61 -23.91 30.68
C VAL A 623 -8.98 -24.89 29.58
N ARG A 624 -9.31 -26.15 29.90
CA ARG A 624 -9.81 -27.10 28.91
C ARG A 624 -11.13 -26.65 28.29
N SER A 625 -12.05 -26.11 29.09
CA SER A 625 -13.32 -25.54 28.60
C SER A 625 -13.10 -24.31 27.73
N LEU A 626 -12.24 -23.39 28.17
CA LEU A 626 -11.84 -22.21 27.41
C LEU A 626 -11.24 -22.59 26.05
N ARG A 627 -10.29 -23.52 26.01
CA ARG A 627 -9.71 -24.01 24.75
C ARG A 627 -10.75 -24.62 23.82
N LYS A 628 -11.76 -25.31 24.35
CA LYS A 628 -12.87 -25.82 23.54
C LYS A 628 -13.69 -24.69 22.91
N LYS A 629 -13.94 -23.61 23.65
CA LYS A 629 -14.65 -22.42 23.14
C LYS A 629 -13.82 -21.58 22.17
N LEU A 630 -12.51 -21.56 22.37
CA LEU A 630 -11.53 -20.90 21.50
C LEU A 630 -11.33 -21.64 20.16
N GLY A 631 -11.76 -22.89 20.03
CA GLY A 631 -11.70 -23.63 18.76
C GLY A 631 -10.28 -23.68 18.19
N GLU A 632 -10.12 -23.25 16.94
CA GLU A 632 -8.83 -23.20 16.24
C GLU A 632 -7.83 -22.23 16.91
N SER A 633 -8.34 -21.21 17.61
CA SER A 633 -7.53 -20.27 18.40
C SER A 633 -7.15 -20.82 19.78
N ALA A 634 -7.41 -22.08 20.11
CA ALA A 634 -7.07 -22.66 21.42
C ALA A 634 -5.59 -22.53 21.81
N SER A 635 -4.70 -22.39 20.82
CA SER A 635 -3.26 -22.20 20.98
C SER A 635 -2.88 -20.88 21.64
N VAL A 636 -3.76 -19.87 21.63
CA VAL A 636 -3.53 -18.58 22.30
C VAL A 636 -3.41 -18.73 23.82
N VAL A 637 -4.03 -19.76 24.41
CA VAL A 637 -3.83 -20.13 25.82
C VAL A 637 -2.85 -21.29 25.89
N GLN A 638 -1.59 -21.00 26.17
CA GLN A 638 -0.47 -21.96 26.21
C GLN A 638 -0.26 -22.54 27.61
N THR A 639 0.18 -23.79 27.67
CA THR A 639 0.62 -24.41 28.93
C THR A 639 2.13 -24.20 29.09
N VAL A 640 2.53 -23.54 30.17
CA VAL A 640 3.94 -23.37 30.55
C VAL A 640 4.28 -24.47 31.56
N ARG A 641 5.01 -25.50 31.10
CA ARG A 641 5.34 -26.68 31.91
C ARG A 641 6.02 -26.27 33.22
N GLY A 642 5.55 -26.84 34.33
CA GLY A 642 6.05 -26.53 35.68
C GLY A 642 5.57 -25.21 36.28
N VAL A 643 4.91 -24.33 35.51
CA VAL A 643 4.50 -22.99 35.97
C VAL A 643 2.98 -22.84 35.97
N GLY A 644 2.33 -22.98 34.82
CA GLY A 644 0.90 -22.68 34.68
C GLY A 644 0.50 -22.43 33.24
N TYR A 645 -0.09 -21.26 32.99
CA TYR A 645 -0.67 -20.89 31.70
C TYR A 645 -0.20 -19.51 31.26
N ARG A 646 -0.22 -19.27 29.95
CA ARG A 646 0.12 -17.98 29.35
C ARG A 646 -0.86 -17.68 28.23
N PHE A 647 -1.36 -16.46 28.16
CA PHE A 647 -2.03 -15.97 26.96
C PHE A 647 -1.00 -15.37 26.00
N ARG A 648 -1.14 -15.66 24.71
CA ARG A 648 -0.34 -15.11 23.62
C ARG A 648 -1.31 -14.83 22.47
N GLY A 649 -1.51 -13.55 22.14
CA GLY A 649 -2.34 -13.12 21.02
C GLY A 649 -1.92 -13.80 19.72
N ALA A 650 -2.91 -14.07 18.87
CA ALA A 650 -2.73 -14.70 17.57
C ALA A 650 -2.11 -13.74 16.57
#